data_AF-L7J957-F1
#
_entry.id   AF-L7J957-F1
#
_cell.length_a   1.000
_cell.length_b   1.000
_cell.length_c   1.000
_cell.angle_alpha   90.00
_cell.angle_beta   90.00
_cell.angle_gamma   90.00
#
_symmetry.space_group_name_H-M   'P 1'
#
loop_
_entity.id
_entity.type
_entity.pdbx_description
1 polymer ?
#
loop_
_entity_poly.entity_id
_entity_poly.type
_entity_poly.pdbx_seq_one_letter_code
_entity_poly.pdbx_strand_id
1 'polypeptide(L)'
;MNISAQQEEVSAAALAMTKSTATPSSPRNQRLHDQDASIILVGCRGAGKRSLGFIAALHLRRRLVTEDHCFEQITGVSRATYLRQHGKDAFARQNADVFKRMLDMNRNGCIIVCGMTSLSDEAQHILDQYCRSNPVVYVHREKDQMKRFLDQSDATQILAADQSHRRCSNMEYFNLFDPSSTKYASIDDTGSPRWDALSASSSTLVNAKEDFTTFLDLMQGQGWRRKFLESPFSIHALPPEFRQYSYALRLRLSWLLEMTVLWDDLEAAGDCVELIVDCWPDDLPNVIAKQVALIRRNLGCPLIFHVEENPRNQRRRGQEEKDAVDADLLELGLRLNADYISLDLQRNSTLINRVLERRGRTRIIGNFWYLGMGALAWADPSQLDNFVHAKSLGCDVVRMIRFCSGDNPVERLLELKETIQRTVPDPKPPLVAYDFSVLGARTPLQSNILIPVKHSGMDNTDHLATVCTYENSFNRLFTQLMLDPLRFYVLGASVSYSISPAMHQAAYDFSRIPHTFQAVSCSTLGELYRICYDSSFGGASLAAPFKVAIMPQLKLKSHHASIIGAVNVLLPLRGQTGSILSHATSRNKAGPVNNFYGDNTDWSSILTCLKRSISPRNYVRPSKTTALVVGAGGMARAAIYALVQLGCRNIFIHNRTQRNASEVAEHFNSLVREKKIATTPSQPQVCHVLPSRSREWPDVYELPTVIISCVPAVSADDGLPVNFTLPEQWLSSPTGGVVVELAYEPLVTPLVAQIRAYQQSVSPYWVLVDGLGVVSEMAIEAFELMTGRMAPRRLMKQPVCPPQRTQDLSRLLQSEIVSQPCYPCTYLMEDSPLDILRPSVTRNGTPDLGQTPLQATSIQISRPRFNSESIQNVETCSSKTTNPGCEDELAATTDDEYILCTVEGNLARRPLLKNHRVFAEVPESAYGDNYSSARDLNLNSTQSSRRKFERKSDANTGDGPVLPSNDPRRTVEGSSEYPSVISQTPQVSRLARSSSLPIVPMTPWDVSAAILKGAGAMNSAGQRGSTQKTWQTYELSDSE
;
A
#
# COMPACT_ATOMS: atom_id res chain seq x y z
N MET A 1 6.85 -14.19 -28.59
CA MET A 1 8.19 -13.81 -28.04
C MET A 1 8.12 -13.86 -26.52
N ASN A 2 9.26 -14.02 -25.85
CA ASN A 2 9.29 -14.69 -24.56
C ASN A 2 8.89 -13.82 -23.37
N ILE A 3 7.82 -14.23 -22.68
CA ILE A 3 7.52 -13.79 -21.32
C ILE A 3 8.66 -14.20 -20.36
N SER A 4 9.37 -15.32 -20.62
CA SER A 4 10.51 -15.73 -19.79
C SER A 4 11.65 -14.70 -19.81
N ALA A 5 12.00 -14.14 -20.98
CA ALA A 5 13.04 -13.12 -21.08
C ALA A 5 12.66 -11.81 -20.35
N GLN A 6 11.37 -11.45 -20.38
CA GLN A 6 10.85 -10.34 -19.57
C GLN A 6 10.89 -10.66 -18.07
N GLN A 7 10.55 -11.88 -17.68
CA GLN A 7 10.67 -12.35 -16.30
C GLN A 7 12.13 -12.46 -15.83
N GLU A 8 13.08 -12.76 -16.72
CA GLU A 8 14.51 -12.79 -16.46
C GLU A 8 15.07 -11.37 -16.26
N GLU A 9 14.74 -10.41 -17.13
CA GLU A 9 15.14 -8.99 -16.95
C GLU A 9 14.51 -8.39 -15.69
N VAL A 10 13.22 -8.65 -15.44
CA VAL A 10 12.50 -8.23 -14.22
C VAL A 10 13.09 -8.89 -12.98
N SER A 11 13.39 -10.20 -13.02
CA SER A 11 14.02 -10.91 -11.91
C SER A 11 15.43 -10.38 -11.65
N ALA A 12 16.23 -10.12 -12.69
CA ALA A 12 17.56 -9.53 -12.55
C ALA A 12 17.52 -8.13 -11.92
N ALA A 13 16.59 -7.27 -12.34
CA ALA A 13 16.38 -5.96 -11.72
C ALA A 13 15.92 -6.07 -10.25
N ALA A 14 14.94 -6.95 -9.97
CA ALA A 14 14.44 -7.20 -8.62
C ALA A 14 15.45 -7.93 -7.71
N LEU A 15 16.41 -8.65 -8.27
CA LEU A 15 17.57 -9.21 -7.57
C LEU A 15 18.61 -8.14 -7.28
N ALA A 16 18.95 -7.29 -8.25
CA ALA A 16 19.86 -6.16 -8.07
C ALA A 16 19.38 -5.22 -6.95
N MET A 17 18.09 -4.87 -6.94
CA MET A 17 17.41 -4.13 -5.86
C MET A 17 17.37 -4.83 -4.49
N THR A 18 17.93 -6.03 -4.35
CA THR A 18 18.00 -6.79 -3.09
C THR A 18 19.37 -7.33 -2.72
N LYS A 19 20.41 -7.12 -3.55
CA LYS A 19 21.78 -7.52 -3.20
C LYS A 19 22.41 -6.48 -2.26
N SER A 20 21.93 -6.47 -1.01
CA SER A 20 22.71 -5.95 0.12
C SER A 20 23.90 -6.89 0.32
N THR A 21 25.02 -6.57 -0.34
CA THR A 21 26.29 -7.29 -0.18
C THR A 21 26.86 -6.94 1.18
N ALA A 22 26.65 -7.82 2.17
CA ALA A 22 27.13 -7.64 3.53
C ALA A 22 28.67 -7.46 3.53
N THR A 23 29.12 -6.23 3.74
CA THR A 23 30.52 -5.91 3.98
C THR A 23 30.95 -6.46 5.34
N PRO A 24 32.25 -6.86 5.51
CA PRO A 24 32.73 -7.53 6.72
C PRO A 24 32.65 -6.67 8.00
N SER A 25 32.38 -5.37 7.86
CA SER A 25 32.12 -4.40 8.93
C SER A 25 30.67 -4.35 9.42
N SER A 26 29.71 -4.97 8.72
CA SER A 26 28.28 -4.89 9.07
C SER A 26 27.88 -5.97 10.10
N PRO A 27 27.14 -5.63 11.18
CA PRO A 27 26.73 -6.61 12.17
C PRO A 27 25.84 -7.72 11.58
N ARG A 28 26.09 -8.97 12.02
CA ARG A 28 25.37 -10.16 11.55
C ARG A 28 23.89 -10.05 11.93
N ASN A 29 23.02 -10.11 10.92
CA ASN A 29 21.58 -10.09 11.11
C ASN A 29 21.08 -11.41 11.75
N GLN A 30 20.60 -11.34 12.98
CA GLN A 30 20.15 -12.47 13.82
C GLN A 30 18.66 -12.79 13.62
N ARG A 31 17.86 -11.86 13.07
CA ARG A 31 16.40 -12.02 12.86
C ARG A 31 16.02 -12.36 11.41
N LEU A 32 16.97 -12.79 10.58
CA LEU A 32 16.72 -13.21 9.21
C LEU A 32 16.35 -14.71 9.15
N HIS A 33 15.06 -15.00 9.23
CA HIS A 33 14.53 -16.37 9.16
C HIS A 33 14.48 -16.92 7.72
N ASP A 34 14.61 -18.23 7.59
CA ASP A 34 14.38 -18.98 6.35
C ASP A 34 12.98 -18.64 5.78
N GLN A 35 12.84 -18.67 4.45
CA GLN A 35 11.54 -18.42 3.83
C GLN A 35 10.51 -19.48 4.24
N ASP A 36 10.89 -20.75 4.33
CA ASP A 36 9.99 -21.87 4.69
C ASP A 36 9.86 -22.09 6.20
N ALA A 37 10.50 -21.28 7.04
CA ALA A 37 10.30 -21.34 8.49
C ALA A 37 8.81 -21.12 8.85
N SER A 38 8.27 -21.99 9.71
CA SER A 38 6.89 -21.87 10.19
C SER A 38 6.69 -20.60 11.02
N ILE A 39 5.48 -20.04 10.93
CA ILE A 39 5.09 -18.81 11.64
C ILE A 39 4.19 -19.18 12.82
N ILE A 40 4.49 -18.65 14.01
CA ILE A 40 3.79 -18.99 15.25
C ILE A 40 3.02 -17.76 15.73
N LEU A 41 1.74 -17.93 16.07
CA LEU A 41 0.86 -16.86 16.56
C LEU A 41 0.55 -17.06 18.05
N VAL A 42 1.06 -16.14 18.89
CA VAL A 42 0.89 -16.13 20.37
C VAL A 42 0.08 -14.90 20.81
N GLY A 43 -0.30 -14.82 22.09
CA GLY A 43 -1.21 -13.81 22.63
C GLY A 43 -2.44 -14.43 23.31
N CYS A 44 -3.34 -13.63 23.88
CA CYS A 44 -4.51 -14.12 24.63
C CYS A 44 -5.70 -14.61 23.75
N ARG A 45 -6.76 -15.12 24.39
CA ARG A 45 -8.12 -15.29 23.83
C ARG A 45 -8.69 -13.92 23.42
N GLY A 46 -9.59 -13.88 22.44
CA GLY A 46 -10.18 -12.65 21.90
C GLY A 46 -9.30 -11.86 20.91
N ALA A 47 -7.98 -12.02 20.92
CA ALA A 47 -7.05 -11.30 20.03
C ALA A 47 -7.16 -11.65 18.52
N GLY A 48 -7.98 -12.64 18.14
CA GLY A 48 -8.22 -13.02 16.73
C GLY A 48 -7.24 -14.03 16.11
N LYS A 49 -6.34 -14.62 16.92
CA LYS A 49 -5.26 -15.53 16.47
C LYS A 49 -5.71 -16.64 15.51
N ARG A 50 -6.85 -17.29 15.76
CA ARG A 50 -7.40 -18.36 14.89
C ARG A 50 -7.73 -17.82 13.49
N SER A 51 -8.45 -16.70 13.39
CA SER A 51 -8.85 -16.08 12.12
C SER A 51 -7.64 -15.60 11.31
N LEU A 52 -6.67 -14.96 11.96
CA LEU A 52 -5.41 -14.55 11.34
C LEU A 52 -4.58 -15.77 10.90
N GLY A 53 -4.58 -16.85 11.68
CA GLY A 53 -3.96 -18.13 11.32
C GLY A 53 -4.51 -18.72 10.01
N PHE A 54 -5.84 -18.74 9.84
CA PHE A 54 -6.48 -19.14 8.57
C PHE A 54 -6.10 -18.20 7.42
N ILE A 55 -6.06 -16.88 7.63
CA ILE A 55 -5.65 -15.90 6.62
C ILE A 55 -4.19 -16.16 6.16
N ALA A 56 -3.27 -16.35 7.10
CA ALA A 56 -1.87 -16.66 6.80
C ALA A 56 -1.71 -18.00 6.08
N ALA A 57 -2.43 -19.04 6.51
CA ALA A 57 -2.37 -20.37 5.91
C ALA A 57 -2.84 -20.36 4.45
N LEU A 58 -3.92 -19.63 4.15
CA LEU A 58 -4.44 -19.48 2.79
C LEU A 58 -3.53 -18.60 1.90
N HIS A 59 -3.07 -17.45 2.41
CA HIS A 59 -2.22 -16.52 1.65
C HIS A 59 -0.85 -17.12 1.31
N LEU A 60 -0.21 -17.74 2.31
CA LEU A 60 1.13 -18.34 2.17
C LEU A 60 1.10 -19.80 1.70
N ARG A 61 -0.10 -20.38 1.47
CA ARG A 61 -0.34 -21.79 1.08
C ARG A 61 0.31 -22.81 2.03
N ARG A 62 0.20 -22.57 3.33
CA ARG A 62 0.81 -23.36 4.42
C ARG A 62 -0.22 -24.18 5.17
N ARG A 63 0.23 -25.27 5.80
CA ARG A 63 -0.62 -26.07 6.68
C ARG A 63 -0.91 -25.31 7.97
N LEU A 64 -2.18 -25.15 8.32
CA LEU A 64 -2.57 -24.63 9.63
C LEU A 64 -2.42 -25.74 10.69
N VAL A 65 -1.91 -25.38 11.86
CA VAL A 65 -1.73 -26.24 13.03
C VAL A 65 -2.30 -25.51 14.24
N THR A 66 -3.10 -26.20 15.05
CA THR A 66 -3.65 -25.67 16.30
C THR A 66 -3.22 -26.53 17.48
N GLU A 67 -2.92 -25.87 18.60
CA GLU A 67 -2.46 -26.51 19.84
C GLU A 67 -3.41 -27.61 20.33
N ASP A 68 -4.72 -27.36 20.30
CA ASP A 68 -5.73 -28.31 20.79
C ASP A 68 -5.78 -29.59 19.95
N HIS A 69 -5.66 -29.47 18.62
CA HIS A 69 -5.67 -30.61 17.72
C HIS A 69 -4.38 -31.44 17.83
N CYS A 70 -3.22 -30.79 18.02
CA CYS A 70 -1.98 -31.53 18.29
C CYS A 70 -1.98 -32.20 19.67
N PHE A 71 -2.62 -31.62 20.68
CA PHE A 71 -2.79 -32.30 21.98
C PHE A 71 -3.62 -33.57 21.84
N GLU A 72 -4.77 -33.49 21.15
CA GLU A 72 -5.63 -34.65 20.92
C GLU A 72 -4.96 -35.72 20.05
N GLN A 73 -4.25 -35.34 18.99
CA GLN A 73 -3.47 -36.26 18.16
C GLN A 73 -2.34 -36.98 18.92
N ILE A 74 -1.71 -36.33 19.92
CA ILE A 74 -0.57 -36.90 20.66
C ILE A 74 -1.01 -37.69 21.89
N THR A 75 -2.14 -37.34 22.52
CA THR A 75 -2.64 -38.00 23.74
C THR A 75 -3.80 -38.96 23.52
N GLY A 76 -4.48 -38.88 22.37
CA GLY A 76 -5.68 -39.66 22.07
C GLY A 76 -6.97 -39.13 22.72
N VAL A 77 -6.91 -38.02 23.48
CA VAL A 77 -8.06 -37.42 24.18
C VAL A 77 -8.03 -35.89 24.13
N SER A 78 -9.20 -35.26 24.21
CA SER A 78 -9.30 -33.80 24.30
C SER A 78 -8.75 -33.28 25.64
N ARG A 79 -8.29 -32.02 25.64
CA ARG A 79 -7.64 -31.36 26.80
C ARG A 79 -8.52 -31.36 28.05
N ALA A 80 -9.81 -31.09 27.89
CA ALA A 80 -10.79 -31.09 28.98
C ALA A 80 -11.03 -32.50 29.56
N THR A 81 -10.91 -33.55 28.73
CA THR A 81 -10.98 -34.94 29.19
C THR A 81 -9.70 -35.37 29.90
N TYR A 82 -8.52 -35.04 29.36
CA TYR A 82 -7.24 -35.29 30.04
C TYR A 82 -7.16 -34.61 31.41
N LEU A 83 -7.58 -33.34 31.50
CA LEU A 83 -7.60 -32.58 32.75
C LEU A 83 -8.51 -33.21 33.82
N ARG A 84 -9.68 -33.75 33.41
CA ARG A 84 -10.59 -34.48 34.29
C ARG A 84 -10.05 -35.85 34.72
N GLN A 85 -9.30 -36.54 33.84
CA GLN A 85 -8.76 -37.88 34.10
C GLN A 85 -7.47 -37.88 34.94
N HIS A 86 -6.61 -36.85 34.80
CA HIS A 86 -5.27 -36.83 35.39
C HIS A 86 -4.98 -35.63 36.31
N GLY A 87 -5.90 -34.67 36.41
CA GLY A 87 -5.75 -33.49 37.27
C GLY A 87 -4.76 -32.44 36.74
N LYS A 88 -4.68 -31.31 37.45
CA LYS A 88 -3.98 -30.09 36.99
C LYS A 88 -2.49 -30.31 36.77
N ASP A 89 -1.78 -30.97 37.69
CA ASP A 89 -0.31 -31.04 37.66
C ASP A 89 0.23 -32.06 36.65
N ALA A 90 -0.55 -33.08 36.31
CA ALA A 90 -0.25 -33.99 35.22
C ALA A 90 -0.59 -33.34 33.87
N PHE A 91 -1.74 -32.66 33.78
CA PHE A 91 -2.12 -31.88 32.60
C PHE A 91 -1.08 -30.83 32.26
N ALA A 92 -0.61 -30.01 33.22
CA ALA A 92 0.37 -28.95 32.99
C ALA A 92 1.68 -29.49 32.37
N ARG A 93 2.24 -30.58 32.93
CA ARG A 93 3.45 -31.23 32.42
C ARG A 93 3.24 -31.82 31.03
N GLN A 94 2.20 -32.62 30.84
CA GLN A 94 1.87 -33.21 29.54
C GLN A 94 1.63 -32.12 28.47
N ASN A 95 1.02 -31.01 28.86
CA ASN A 95 0.71 -29.89 27.98
C ASN A 95 1.98 -29.14 27.53
N ALA A 96 2.96 -28.93 28.41
CA ALA A 96 4.26 -28.38 28.05
C ALA A 96 5.06 -29.31 27.11
N ASP A 97 5.05 -30.62 27.38
CA ASP A 97 5.67 -31.63 26.51
C ASP A 97 5.02 -31.68 25.12
N VAL A 98 3.68 -31.67 25.06
CA VAL A 98 2.91 -31.58 23.81
C VAL A 98 3.22 -30.28 23.06
N PHE A 99 3.27 -29.14 23.75
CA PHE A 99 3.57 -27.85 23.16
C PHE A 99 4.97 -27.82 22.52
N LYS A 100 5.97 -28.36 23.21
CA LYS A 100 7.33 -28.52 22.66
C LYS A 100 7.34 -29.43 21.42
N ARG A 101 6.72 -30.62 21.51
CA ARG A 101 6.62 -31.57 20.39
C ARG A 101 5.88 -30.97 19.19
N MET A 102 4.81 -30.21 19.42
CA MET A 102 4.08 -29.49 18.37
C MET A 102 5.01 -28.53 17.62
N LEU A 103 5.80 -27.72 18.32
CA LEU A 103 6.77 -26.83 17.68
C LEU A 103 7.87 -27.61 16.95
N ASP A 104 8.49 -28.60 17.59
CA ASP A 104 9.57 -29.38 16.98
C ASP A 104 9.14 -30.19 15.74
N MET A 105 7.94 -30.75 15.73
CA MET A 105 7.40 -31.53 14.60
C MET A 105 6.90 -30.65 13.43
N ASN A 106 6.71 -29.34 13.63
CA ASN A 106 6.11 -28.44 12.64
C ASN A 106 7.01 -27.25 12.28
N ARG A 107 8.34 -27.41 12.37
CA ARG A 107 9.38 -26.38 12.14
C ARG A 107 9.27 -25.57 10.84
N ASN A 108 8.80 -26.19 9.76
CA ASN A 108 8.73 -25.61 8.42
C ASN A 108 7.34 -25.78 7.77
N GLY A 109 7.00 -24.90 6.82
CA GLY A 109 5.82 -25.00 5.96
C GLY A 109 4.45 -24.82 6.65
N CYS A 110 4.43 -24.41 7.92
CA CYS A 110 3.20 -24.34 8.72
C CYS A 110 2.89 -22.91 9.24
N ILE A 111 1.63 -22.72 9.62
CA ILE A 111 1.18 -21.65 10.54
C ILE A 111 0.72 -22.34 11.82
N ILE A 112 1.30 -21.98 12.95
CA ILE A 112 1.00 -22.58 14.26
C ILE A 112 0.23 -21.56 15.10
N VAL A 113 -0.98 -21.91 15.55
CA VAL A 113 -1.79 -21.06 16.43
C VAL A 113 -1.76 -21.64 17.84
N CYS A 114 -1.11 -20.93 18.76
CA CYS A 114 -1.05 -21.29 20.17
C CYS A 114 -2.37 -20.99 20.89
N GLY A 115 -2.67 -21.81 21.89
CA GLY A 115 -3.78 -21.63 22.83
C GLY A 115 -3.39 -20.67 23.96
N MET A 116 -3.87 -20.93 25.17
CA MET A 116 -3.46 -20.19 26.37
C MET A 116 -2.15 -20.73 26.98
N THR A 117 -1.60 -21.84 26.49
CA THR A 117 -0.35 -22.44 27.00
C THR A 117 0.84 -21.52 26.87
N SER A 118 0.89 -20.65 25.84
CA SER A 118 1.99 -19.71 25.64
C SER A 118 2.17 -18.67 26.76
N LEU A 119 1.25 -18.63 27.73
CA LEU A 119 1.38 -17.83 28.95
C LEU A 119 2.22 -18.51 30.05
N SER A 120 2.45 -19.84 30.03
CA SER A 120 3.26 -20.51 31.07
C SER A 120 4.76 -20.24 30.87
N ASP A 121 5.52 -20.12 31.96
CA ASP A 121 6.94 -19.77 31.90
C ASP A 121 7.78 -20.79 31.10
N GLU A 122 7.43 -22.07 31.16
CA GLU A 122 8.07 -23.12 30.36
C GLU A 122 7.79 -22.94 28.86
N ALA A 123 6.55 -22.63 28.49
CA ALA A 123 6.17 -22.36 27.11
C ALA A 123 6.81 -21.07 26.58
N GLN A 124 6.90 -20.02 27.40
CA GLN A 124 7.62 -18.79 27.07
C GLN A 124 9.12 -19.04 26.87
N HIS A 125 9.75 -19.87 27.71
CA HIS A 125 11.16 -20.24 27.54
C HIS A 125 11.40 -21.04 26.26
N ILE A 126 10.49 -21.96 25.90
CA ILE A 126 10.54 -22.67 24.61
C ILE A 126 10.39 -21.69 23.43
N LEU A 127 9.48 -20.72 23.53
CA LEU A 127 9.23 -19.71 22.48
C LEU A 127 10.41 -18.74 22.29
N ASP A 128 11.13 -18.32 23.35
CA ASP A 128 12.38 -17.55 23.22
C ASP A 128 13.44 -18.31 22.42
N GLN A 129 13.67 -19.59 22.76
CA GLN A 129 14.60 -20.42 22.00
C GLN A 129 14.17 -20.53 20.52
N TYR A 130 12.87 -20.63 20.28
CA TYR A 130 12.29 -20.73 18.93
C TYR A 130 12.37 -19.44 18.11
N CYS A 131 12.38 -18.27 18.78
CA CYS A 131 12.57 -16.96 18.14
C CYS A 131 13.92 -16.79 17.41
N ARG A 132 14.85 -17.74 17.58
CA ARG A 132 16.17 -17.75 16.92
C ARG A 132 16.17 -18.43 15.55
N SER A 133 15.14 -19.23 15.24
CA SER A 133 14.99 -19.91 13.93
C SER A 133 13.68 -19.61 13.20
N ASN A 134 12.68 -19.07 13.91
CA ASN A 134 11.33 -18.90 13.39
C ASN A 134 10.72 -17.54 13.80
N PRO A 135 9.83 -16.96 12.97
CA PRO A 135 9.01 -15.82 13.36
C PRO A 135 7.90 -16.22 14.33
N VAL A 136 7.95 -15.66 15.54
CA VAL A 136 6.91 -15.76 16.58
C VAL A 136 6.24 -14.39 16.70
N VAL A 137 4.98 -14.30 16.26
CA VAL A 137 4.17 -13.08 16.21
C VAL A 137 3.26 -13.02 17.44
N TYR A 138 3.50 -12.03 18.30
CA TYR A 138 2.54 -11.66 19.34
C TYR A 138 1.37 -10.88 18.71
N VAL A 139 0.17 -11.45 18.82
CA VAL A 139 -1.09 -10.89 18.30
C VAL A 139 -1.92 -10.38 19.46
N HIS A 140 -2.20 -9.08 19.47
CA HIS A 140 -2.98 -8.41 20.52
C HIS A 140 -3.95 -7.37 19.93
N ARG A 141 -4.82 -6.80 20.77
CA ARG A 141 -5.95 -5.92 20.40
C ARG A 141 -6.21 -4.89 21.52
N GLU A 142 -7.12 -3.94 21.33
CA GLU A 142 -7.56 -3.05 22.40
C GLU A 142 -8.09 -3.85 23.61
N LYS A 143 -7.57 -3.54 24.81
CA LYS A 143 -7.84 -4.30 26.05
C LYS A 143 -9.33 -4.51 26.31
N ASP A 144 -10.15 -3.48 26.11
CA ASP A 144 -11.60 -3.53 26.36
C ASP A 144 -12.38 -4.37 25.36
N GLN A 145 -11.83 -4.61 24.17
CA GLN A 145 -12.39 -5.59 23.23
C GLN A 145 -11.99 -7.02 23.62
N MET A 146 -10.82 -7.21 24.23
CA MET A 146 -10.37 -8.52 24.72
C MET A 146 -11.09 -8.95 26.00
N LYS A 147 -11.41 -8.01 26.92
CA LYS A 147 -12.27 -8.25 28.10
C LYS A 147 -13.62 -8.91 27.74
N ARG A 148 -14.16 -8.64 26.56
CA ARG A 148 -15.43 -9.24 26.07
C ARG A 148 -15.36 -10.74 25.76
N PHE A 149 -14.16 -11.32 25.71
CA PHE A 149 -13.91 -12.74 25.41
C PHE A 149 -13.19 -13.47 26.57
N LEU A 150 -13.22 -12.88 27.76
CA LEU A 150 -12.58 -13.38 28.98
C LEU A 150 -13.56 -13.30 30.16
N ASP A 151 -13.41 -14.21 31.10
CA ASP A 151 -14.22 -14.26 32.31
C ASP A 151 -13.89 -13.07 33.23
N GLN A 152 -14.92 -12.37 33.73
CA GLN A 152 -14.75 -11.01 34.31
C GLN A 152 -13.86 -10.96 35.55
N SER A 153 -13.77 -12.05 36.33
CA SER A 153 -12.88 -12.16 37.49
C SER A 153 -11.40 -12.15 37.10
N ASP A 154 -11.05 -12.83 36.02
CA ASP A 154 -9.68 -13.18 35.67
C ASP A 154 -9.12 -12.29 34.55
N ALA A 155 -10.00 -11.66 33.77
CA ALA A 155 -9.66 -10.88 32.57
C ALA A 155 -8.54 -9.85 32.81
N THR A 156 -8.52 -9.15 33.94
CA THR A 156 -7.48 -8.15 34.25
C THR A 156 -6.11 -8.80 34.48
N GLN A 157 -6.06 -9.91 35.20
CA GLN A 157 -4.81 -10.66 35.44
C GLN A 157 -4.31 -11.31 34.15
N ILE A 158 -5.21 -11.89 33.34
CA ILE A 158 -4.89 -12.48 32.05
C ILE A 158 -4.35 -11.43 31.08
N LEU A 159 -4.93 -10.22 31.03
CA LEU A 159 -4.47 -9.14 30.16
C LEU A 159 -3.16 -8.49 30.62
N ALA A 160 -2.85 -8.52 31.92
CA ALA A 160 -1.52 -8.18 32.42
C ALA A 160 -0.49 -9.26 32.03
N ALA A 161 -0.84 -10.54 32.19
CA ALA A 161 0.01 -11.66 31.78
C ALA A 161 0.26 -11.68 30.27
N ASP A 162 -0.71 -11.29 29.43
CA ASP A 162 -0.55 -11.29 27.96
C ASP A 162 0.62 -10.41 27.48
N GLN A 163 0.96 -9.35 28.22
CA GLN A 163 2.10 -8.50 27.91
C GLN A 163 3.45 -9.23 27.99
N SER A 164 3.55 -10.32 28.77
CA SER A 164 4.77 -11.13 28.89
C SER A 164 5.19 -11.76 27.56
N HIS A 165 4.25 -12.00 26.64
CA HIS A 165 4.55 -12.50 25.29
C HIS A 165 5.59 -11.64 24.54
N ARG A 166 5.75 -10.35 24.86
CA ARG A 166 6.82 -9.52 24.29
C ARG A 166 8.24 -10.06 24.56
N ARG A 167 8.44 -10.80 25.65
CA ARG A 167 9.72 -11.42 26.05
C ARG A 167 10.05 -12.68 25.26
N CYS A 168 9.05 -13.38 24.71
CA CYS A 168 9.19 -14.66 24.03
C CYS A 168 8.66 -14.65 22.57
N SER A 169 8.50 -13.45 21.99
CA SER A 169 8.16 -13.24 20.58
C SER A 169 9.21 -12.36 19.92
N ASN A 170 9.36 -12.47 18.60
CA ASN A 170 10.28 -11.63 17.82
C ASN A 170 9.56 -10.77 16.78
N MET A 171 8.23 -10.82 16.70
CA MET A 171 7.37 -9.99 15.86
C MET A 171 6.10 -9.61 16.63
N GLU A 172 5.43 -8.52 16.26
CA GLU A 172 4.25 -7.99 16.96
C GLU A 172 3.23 -7.43 15.97
N TYR A 173 1.94 -7.74 16.17
CA TYR A 173 0.85 -7.30 15.29
C TYR A 173 -0.39 -6.88 16.11
N PHE A 174 -0.80 -5.62 15.93
CA PHE A 174 -1.97 -5.04 16.60
C PHE A 174 -3.22 -5.23 15.74
N ASN A 175 -4.05 -6.20 16.09
CA ASN A 175 -5.27 -6.53 15.36
C ASN A 175 -6.41 -5.56 15.70
N LEU A 176 -6.38 -4.36 15.13
CA LEU A 176 -7.40 -3.30 15.32
C LEU A 176 -8.84 -3.81 15.25
N PHE A 177 -9.71 -3.31 16.12
CA PHE A 177 -11.15 -3.53 16.06
C PHE A 177 -11.77 -2.88 14.81
N ASP A 178 -12.76 -3.55 14.18
CA ASP A 178 -13.53 -2.98 13.07
C ASP A 178 -14.96 -2.67 13.54
N PRO A 179 -15.29 -1.40 13.85
CA PRO A 179 -16.59 -1.04 14.43
C PRO A 179 -17.78 -1.21 13.47
N SER A 180 -17.53 -1.54 12.18
CA SER A 180 -18.59 -1.99 11.27
C SER A 180 -19.32 -3.23 11.78
N SER A 181 -18.69 -4.05 12.64
CA SER A 181 -19.34 -5.19 13.30
C SER A 181 -20.36 -4.82 14.38
N THR A 182 -20.50 -3.53 14.73
CA THR A 182 -21.31 -3.09 15.89
C THR A 182 -22.32 -1.99 15.58
N LYS A 183 -22.10 -1.14 14.56
CA LYS A 183 -23.06 -0.06 14.20
C LYS A 183 -24.41 -0.54 13.63
N TYR A 184 -24.58 -1.85 13.45
CA TYR A 184 -25.81 -2.48 12.94
C TYR A 184 -26.50 -3.40 13.97
N ALA A 185 -26.06 -3.36 15.24
CA ALA A 185 -26.71 -4.05 16.35
C ALA A 185 -27.64 -3.12 17.16
N SER A 186 -27.52 -1.79 16.99
CA SER A 186 -28.47 -0.81 17.52
C SER A 186 -29.70 -0.74 16.61
N ILE A 187 -30.81 -1.29 17.07
CA ILE A 187 -32.13 -1.07 16.48
C ILE A 187 -32.58 0.33 16.91
N ASP A 188 -32.66 1.27 15.98
CA ASP A 188 -33.39 2.51 16.18
C ASP A 188 -34.89 2.27 15.98
N ASP A 189 -35.72 2.93 16.79
CA ASP A 189 -37.13 2.60 17.05
C ASP A 189 -38.11 3.03 15.92
N THR A 190 -37.64 3.00 14.66
CA THR A 190 -38.33 3.57 13.49
C THR A 190 -38.42 2.62 12.29
N GLY A 191 -38.30 1.30 12.51
CA GLY A 191 -38.92 0.25 11.69
C GLY A 191 -38.47 0.07 10.23
N SER A 192 -37.59 0.90 9.69
CA SER A 192 -37.15 0.86 8.28
C SER A 192 -35.66 0.50 8.15
N PRO A 193 -35.30 -0.66 7.55
CA PRO A 193 -33.90 -1.05 7.41
C PRO A 193 -33.17 -0.19 6.37
N ARG A 194 -32.09 0.46 6.80
CA ARG A 194 -31.24 1.27 5.91
C ARG A 194 -30.39 0.33 5.03
N TRP A 195 -30.48 0.47 3.71
CA TRP A 195 -29.89 -0.45 2.72
C TRP A 195 -28.38 -0.69 2.88
N ASP A 196 -27.65 0.28 3.44
CA ASP A 196 -26.21 0.18 3.75
C ASP A 196 -25.86 -0.99 4.69
N ALA A 197 -26.80 -1.40 5.56
CA ALA A 197 -26.55 -2.37 6.64
C ALA A 197 -26.25 -3.80 6.15
N LEU A 198 -26.93 -4.25 5.08
CA LEU A 198 -26.75 -5.61 4.55
C LEU A 198 -25.36 -5.79 3.92
N SER A 199 -24.92 -4.79 3.15
CA SER A 199 -23.60 -4.71 2.51
C SER A 199 -22.42 -4.64 3.49
N ALA A 200 -22.66 -4.22 4.74
CA ALA A 200 -21.61 -4.05 5.75
C ALA A 200 -21.32 -5.32 6.57
N SER A 201 -22.19 -6.34 6.52
CA SER A 201 -21.99 -7.60 7.25
C SER A 201 -20.73 -8.38 6.80
N SER A 202 -20.33 -8.20 5.54
CA SER A 202 -19.21 -8.86 4.87
C SER A 202 -17.85 -8.17 5.05
N SER A 203 -17.80 -6.88 5.37
CA SER A 203 -16.54 -6.11 5.42
C SER A 203 -15.65 -6.41 6.63
N THR A 204 -16.21 -6.99 7.70
CA THR A 204 -15.61 -7.11 9.05
C THR A 204 -14.23 -7.77 9.14
N LEU A 205 -13.84 -8.59 8.15
CA LEU A 205 -12.51 -9.20 8.06
C LEU A 205 -11.72 -8.80 6.80
N VAL A 206 -12.28 -8.01 5.88
CA VAL A 206 -11.60 -7.62 4.63
C VAL A 206 -10.39 -6.75 4.95
N ASN A 207 -10.59 -5.69 5.73
CA ASN A 207 -9.54 -4.74 6.13
C ASN A 207 -8.41 -5.44 6.91
N ALA A 208 -8.77 -6.28 7.89
CA ALA A 208 -7.81 -7.04 8.70
C ALA A 208 -7.04 -8.10 7.88
N LYS A 209 -7.66 -8.66 6.83
CA LYS A 209 -6.98 -9.57 5.89
C LYS A 209 -5.95 -8.83 5.03
N GLU A 210 -6.29 -7.65 4.51
CA GLU A 210 -5.42 -6.91 3.60
C GLU A 210 -4.22 -6.28 4.32
N ASP A 211 -4.42 -5.78 5.55
CA ASP A 211 -3.33 -5.37 6.45
C ASP A 211 -2.43 -6.57 6.85
N PHE A 212 -3.01 -7.65 7.39
CA PHE A 212 -2.20 -8.79 7.85
C PHE A 212 -1.47 -9.52 6.71
N THR A 213 -2.05 -9.62 5.51
CA THR A 213 -1.32 -10.18 4.35
C THR A 213 -0.19 -9.27 3.88
N THR A 214 -0.33 -7.95 3.98
CA THR A 214 0.76 -6.99 3.73
C THR A 214 1.88 -7.14 4.77
N PHE A 215 1.54 -7.31 6.05
CA PHE A 215 2.49 -7.61 7.13
C PHE A 215 3.28 -8.92 6.85
N LEU A 216 2.60 -9.99 6.40
CA LEU A 216 3.26 -11.25 6.04
C LEU A 216 4.17 -11.12 4.81
N ASP A 217 3.72 -10.41 3.76
CA ASP A 217 4.50 -10.18 2.54
C ASP A 217 5.77 -9.35 2.78
N LEU A 218 5.73 -8.40 3.73
CA LEU A 218 6.88 -7.66 4.22
C LEU A 218 7.81 -8.54 5.08
N MET A 219 7.25 -9.32 6.02
CA MET A 219 8.01 -10.24 6.87
C MET A 219 8.77 -11.32 6.05
N GLN A 220 8.28 -11.66 4.86
CA GLN A 220 8.97 -12.56 3.92
C GLN A 220 9.84 -11.84 2.86
N GLY A 221 9.70 -10.53 2.68
CA GLY A 221 10.43 -9.74 1.68
C GLY A 221 9.96 -9.95 0.23
N GLN A 222 8.68 -10.31 0.03
CA GLN A 222 8.14 -10.67 -1.29
C GLN A 222 7.15 -9.64 -1.86
N GLY A 223 6.59 -8.73 -1.03
CA GLY A 223 5.46 -7.87 -1.40
C GLY A 223 5.64 -7.02 -2.68
N TRP A 224 6.67 -6.17 -2.73
CA TRP A 224 6.88 -5.29 -3.90
C TRP A 224 7.31 -6.07 -5.15
N ARG A 225 8.13 -7.13 -4.99
CA ARG A 225 8.57 -8.02 -6.08
C ARG A 225 7.37 -8.64 -6.78
N ARG A 226 6.40 -9.15 -6.01
CA ARG A 226 5.15 -9.69 -6.52
C ARG A 226 4.35 -8.64 -7.29
N LYS A 227 4.14 -7.46 -6.71
CA LYS A 227 3.39 -6.38 -7.37
C LYS A 227 4.05 -5.90 -8.67
N PHE A 228 5.39 -5.86 -8.72
CA PHE A 228 6.15 -5.51 -9.94
C PHE A 228 6.05 -6.57 -11.04
N LEU A 229 5.94 -7.86 -10.69
CA LEU A 229 5.64 -8.95 -11.63
C LEU A 229 4.17 -8.94 -12.11
N GLU A 230 3.24 -8.38 -11.33
CA GLU A 230 1.81 -8.30 -11.66
C GLU A 230 1.48 -7.06 -12.53
N SER A 231 1.95 -5.86 -12.15
CA SER A 231 2.02 -4.64 -12.99
C SER A 231 3.19 -3.72 -12.55
N PRO A 232 4.22 -3.51 -13.39
CA PRO A 232 5.39 -2.69 -13.04
C PRO A 232 5.11 -1.18 -12.98
N PHE A 233 3.96 -0.71 -13.47
CA PHE A 233 3.53 0.68 -13.30
C PHE A 233 2.80 0.94 -11.97
N SER A 234 2.40 -0.10 -11.23
CA SER A 234 1.74 0.06 -9.93
C SER A 234 2.64 0.83 -8.94
N ILE A 235 2.07 1.74 -8.16
CA ILE A 235 2.83 2.56 -7.19
C ILE A 235 3.53 1.66 -6.15
N HIS A 236 2.86 0.59 -5.71
CA HIS A 236 3.41 -0.36 -4.74
C HIS A 236 4.40 -1.37 -5.36
N ALA A 237 4.64 -1.33 -6.67
CA ALA A 237 5.67 -2.12 -7.33
C ALA A 237 7.08 -1.53 -7.13
N LEU A 238 7.17 -0.22 -6.85
CA LEU A 238 8.43 0.49 -6.62
C LEU A 238 8.47 1.07 -5.20
N PRO A 239 9.42 0.63 -4.36
CA PRO A 239 9.71 1.27 -3.09
C PRO A 239 10.06 2.77 -3.24
N PRO A 240 9.76 3.63 -2.24
CA PRO A 240 9.91 5.08 -2.35
C PRO A 240 11.31 5.56 -2.75
N GLU A 241 12.37 4.86 -2.35
CA GLU A 241 13.77 5.18 -2.65
C GLU A 241 14.17 4.88 -4.11
N PHE A 242 13.35 4.14 -4.86
CA PHE A 242 13.52 3.86 -6.29
C PHE A 242 12.51 4.60 -7.19
N ARG A 243 11.71 5.52 -6.63
CA ARG A 243 10.82 6.42 -7.41
C ARG A 243 11.61 7.63 -7.91
N GLN A 244 11.23 8.21 -9.05
CA GLN A 244 11.89 9.39 -9.62
C GLN A 244 11.86 10.59 -8.66
N TYR A 245 10.72 10.79 -7.99
CA TYR A 245 10.59 11.69 -6.83
C TYR A 245 9.68 11.04 -5.80
N SER A 246 9.98 11.17 -4.50
CA SER A 246 9.13 10.66 -3.42
C SER A 246 9.14 11.52 -2.15
N TYR A 247 8.01 11.52 -1.44
CA TYR A 247 7.76 12.37 -0.28
C TYR A 247 7.41 11.55 0.97
N ALA A 248 7.98 11.90 2.12
CA ALA A 248 7.72 11.26 3.41
C ALA A 248 6.82 12.14 4.28
N LEU A 249 5.58 11.71 4.52
CA LEU A 249 4.62 12.40 5.39
C LEU A 249 5.03 12.20 6.86
N ARG A 250 5.47 13.28 7.51
CA ARG A 250 5.99 13.25 8.88
C ARG A 250 4.84 13.37 9.88
N LEU A 251 4.62 12.31 10.66
CA LEU A 251 3.57 12.23 11.69
C LEU A 251 4.23 12.10 13.07
N ARG A 252 4.06 13.10 13.94
CA ARG A 252 4.48 13.01 15.35
C ARG A 252 3.47 12.25 16.18
N LEU A 253 3.96 11.45 17.14
CA LEU A 253 3.13 10.67 18.05
C LEU A 253 2.29 11.57 18.94
N SER A 254 2.85 12.69 19.41
CA SER A 254 2.10 13.73 20.15
C SER A 254 0.87 14.21 19.38
N TRP A 255 1.07 14.67 18.15
CA TRP A 255 -0.01 15.13 17.26
C TRP A 255 -1.03 14.02 16.94
N LEU A 256 -0.59 12.76 16.75
CA LEU A 256 -1.48 11.62 16.53
C LEU A 256 -2.35 11.23 17.73
N LEU A 257 -2.04 11.71 18.93
CA LEU A 257 -2.87 11.52 20.13
C LEU A 257 -3.92 12.62 20.31
N GLU A 258 -3.66 13.81 19.74
CA GLU A 258 -4.53 14.99 19.80
C GLU A 258 -5.26 15.27 18.45
N MET A 259 -5.07 14.40 17.46
CA MET A 259 -5.53 14.60 16.07
C MET A 259 -7.06 14.73 15.96
N THR A 260 -7.51 15.88 15.48
CA THR A 260 -8.92 16.17 15.12
C THR A 260 -9.25 15.91 13.65
N VAL A 261 -8.23 15.73 12.80
CA VAL A 261 -8.31 15.44 11.36
C VAL A 261 -8.72 13.97 11.13
N LEU A 262 -9.46 13.67 10.06
CA LEU A 262 -9.81 12.28 9.74
C LEU A 262 -8.64 11.59 9.03
N TRP A 263 -8.49 10.27 9.21
CA TRP A 263 -7.48 9.49 8.50
C TRP A 263 -7.62 9.60 6.97
N ASP A 264 -8.85 9.69 6.48
CA ASP A 264 -9.20 9.90 5.07
C ASP A 264 -8.65 11.21 4.49
N ASP A 265 -8.35 12.22 5.32
CA ASP A 265 -7.76 13.49 4.88
C ASP A 265 -6.23 13.42 4.74
N LEU A 266 -5.61 12.37 5.31
CA LEU A 266 -4.19 12.06 5.13
C LEU A 266 -3.94 11.13 3.93
N GLU A 267 -4.99 10.68 3.22
CA GLU A 267 -4.85 9.96 1.95
C GLU A 267 -4.03 10.78 0.94
N ALA A 268 -3.13 10.10 0.22
CA ALA A 268 -2.27 10.69 -0.81
C ALA A 268 -1.35 11.85 -0.37
N ALA A 269 -1.27 12.19 0.92
CA ALA A 269 -0.40 13.26 1.44
C ALA A 269 1.10 12.92 1.49
N GLY A 270 1.52 11.77 0.96
CA GLY A 270 2.91 11.33 0.81
C GLY A 270 3.04 9.97 0.11
N ASP A 271 4.26 9.59 -0.26
CA ASP A 271 4.60 8.27 -0.84
C ASP A 271 4.82 7.19 0.25
N CYS A 272 5.15 7.63 1.46
CA CYS A 272 5.34 6.86 2.69
C CYS A 272 5.13 7.76 3.92
N VAL A 273 4.96 7.17 5.10
CA VAL A 273 4.82 7.89 6.38
C VAL A 273 6.07 7.73 7.22
N GLU A 274 6.57 8.81 7.82
CA GLU A 274 7.58 8.80 8.87
C GLU A 274 6.91 9.06 10.22
N LEU A 275 6.70 7.98 11.00
CA LEU A 275 6.19 8.04 12.36
C LEU A 275 7.33 8.41 13.31
N ILE A 276 7.17 9.52 14.02
CA ILE A 276 8.16 10.12 14.92
C ILE A 276 7.67 9.93 16.36
N VAL A 277 8.36 9.10 17.12
CA VAL A 277 8.12 8.94 18.57
C VAL A 277 8.78 10.11 19.30
N ASP A 278 7.98 11.09 19.70
CA ASP A 278 8.40 12.34 20.33
C ASP A 278 7.82 12.57 21.74
N CYS A 279 6.98 11.65 22.23
CA CYS A 279 6.34 11.71 23.55
C CYS A 279 6.25 10.33 24.23
N TRP A 280 6.09 10.32 25.55
CA TRP A 280 6.04 9.10 26.38
C TRP A 280 4.73 8.98 27.20
N PRO A 281 3.56 8.77 26.58
CA PRO A 281 2.35 8.36 27.30
C PRO A 281 2.49 7.01 28.02
N ASP A 282 1.60 6.76 28.98
CA ASP A 282 1.46 5.46 29.63
C ASP A 282 1.17 4.33 28.62
N ASP A 283 1.70 3.14 28.90
CA ASP A 283 1.61 1.96 28.02
C ASP A 283 2.11 2.21 26.58
N LEU A 284 3.13 3.07 26.45
CA LEU A 284 3.77 3.52 25.20
C LEU A 284 3.90 2.43 24.11
N PRO A 285 4.34 1.18 24.39
CA PRO A 285 4.45 0.17 23.35
C PRO A 285 3.10 -0.23 22.72
N ASN A 286 2.03 -0.29 23.51
CA ASN A 286 0.68 -0.55 23.00
C ASN A 286 0.10 0.67 22.26
N VAL A 287 0.43 1.89 22.70
CA VAL A 287 0.06 3.13 21.99
C VAL A 287 0.72 3.16 20.60
N ILE A 288 2.03 2.94 20.52
CA ILE A 288 2.79 2.87 19.26
C ILE A 288 2.25 1.75 18.36
N ALA A 289 2.05 0.53 18.88
CA ALA A 289 1.53 -0.60 18.11
C ALA A 289 0.16 -0.30 17.48
N LYS A 290 -0.73 0.38 18.21
CA LYS A 290 -2.04 0.82 17.69
C LYS A 290 -1.89 1.87 16.58
N GLN A 291 -1.03 2.87 16.76
CA GLN A 291 -0.82 3.92 15.75
C GLN A 291 -0.18 3.37 14.46
N VAL A 292 0.78 2.44 14.58
CA VAL A 292 1.35 1.73 13.43
C VAL A 292 0.27 0.98 12.63
N ALA A 293 -0.62 0.26 13.31
CA ALA A 293 -1.73 -0.43 12.63
C ALA A 293 -2.73 0.54 12.00
N LEU A 294 -3.02 1.69 12.62
CA LEU A 294 -3.90 2.71 12.04
C LEU A 294 -3.31 3.31 10.76
N ILE A 295 -2.02 3.66 10.79
CA ILE A 295 -1.28 4.15 9.61
C ILE A 295 -1.31 3.11 8.48
N ARG A 296 -0.97 1.85 8.76
CA ARG A 296 -0.96 0.77 7.75
C ARG A 296 -2.33 0.54 7.13
N ARG A 297 -3.37 0.42 7.97
CA ARG A 297 -4.74 0.07 7.56
C ARG A 297 -5.45 1.19 6.79
N ASN A 298 -5.19 2.45 7.14
CA ASN A 298 -5.90 3.58 6.55
C ASN A 298 -5.14 4.20 5.36
N LEU A 299 -3.80 4.25 5.41
CA LEU A 299 -2.99 4.96 4.40
C LEU A 299 -2.32 4.03 3.38
N GLY A 300 -2.15 2.75 3.69
CA GLY A 300 -1.66 1.73 2.74
C GLY A 300 -0.23 1.93 2.20
N CYS A 301 0.50 2.92 2.71
CA CYS A 301 1.85 3.27 2.29
C CYS A 301 2.93 2.65 3.21
N PRO A 302 4.20 2.58 2.78
CA PRO A 302 5.30 2.11 3.62
C PRO A 302 5.50 2.98 4.86
N LEU A 303 5.96 2.37 5.96
CA LEU A 303 6.25 3.04 7.23
C LEU A 303 7.76 3.17 7.47
N ILE A 304 8.23 4.41 7.63
CA ILE A 304 9.50 4.76 8.27
C ILE A 304 9.20 4.97 9.76
N PHE A 305 9.95 4.29 10.63
CA PHE A 305 9.85 4.43 12.09
C PHE A 305 11.07 5.19 12.62
N HIS A 306 10.82 6.25 13.39
CA HIS A 306 11.85 7.13 13.94
C HIS A 306 11.58 7.43 15.42
N VAL A 307 12.66 7.51 16.21
CA VAL A 307 12.62 7.94 17.62
C VAL A 307 13.36 9.26 17.72
N GLU A 308 12.70 10.31 18.20
CA GLU A 308 13.34 11.61 18.41
C GLU A 308 14.09 11.57 19.75
N GLU A 309 15.41 11.83 19.75
CA GLU A 309 16.22 11.74 20.98
C GLU A 309 15.85 12.84 22.00
N ASN A 310 15.72 14.06 21.50
CA ASN A 310 15.64 15.31 22.27
C ASN A 310 14.36 16.13 22.00
N PRO A 311 13.16 15.52 21.91
CA PRO A 311 11.93 16.21 21.56
C PRO A 311 11.56 17.30 22.58
N ARG A 312 10.60 18.12 22.18
CA ARG A 312 10.21 19.34 22.90
C ARG A 312 9.26 19.03 24.05
N ASN A 313 9.22 19.93 25.04
CA ASN A 313 8.28 19.88 26.18
C ASN A 313 8.36 18.62 27.06
N GLN A 314 9.50 17.91 27.02
CA GLN A 314 9.67 16.58 27.61
C GLN A 314 10.98 16.49 28.42
N ARG A 315 11.05 15.55 29.38
CA ARG A 315 12.19 15.43 30.31
C ARG A 315 13.48 15.13 29.55
N ARG A 316 14.55 15.89 29.84
CA ARG A 316 15.90 15.54 29.38
C ARG A 316 16.36 14.28 30.12
N ARG A 317 16.65 13.24 29.34
CA ARG A 317 17.18 11.93 29.76
C ARG A 317 18.71 11.96 29.74
N GLY A 318 19.36 11.20 30.62
CA GLY A 318 20.83 11.02 30.59
C GLY A 318 21.27 10.24 29.34
N GLN A 319 22.54 10.31 28.94
CA GLN A 319 22.97 9.68 27.68
C GLN A 319 22.79 8.15 27.68
N GLU A 320 23.13 7.48 28.78
CA GLU A 320 22.92 6.04 28.95
C GLU A 320 21.43 5.68 28.92
N GLU A 321 20.59 6.50 29.57
CA GLU A 321 19.13 6.35 29.58
C GLU A 321 18.53 6.54 28.17
N LYS A 322 19.01 7.53 27.41
CA LYS A 322 18.65 7.73 26.00
C LYS A 322 19.03 6.51 25.18
N ASP A 323 20.28 6.06 25.24
CA ASP A 323 20.78 4.97 24.40
C ASP A 323 20.12 3.62 24.76
N ALA A 324 19.73 3.39 26.01
CA ALA A 324 18.93 2.23 26.41
C ALA A 324 17.48 2.32 25.89
N VAL A 325 16.76 3.39 26.22
CA VAL A 325 15.33 3.54 25.90
C VAL A 325 15.09 3.73 24.40
N ASP A 326 15.93 4.48 23.69
CA ASP A 326 15.81 4.65 22.25
C ASP A 326 16.09 3.34 21.51
N ALA A 327 17.02 2.51 22.00
CA ALA A 327 17.26 1.18 21.43
C ALA A 327 16.07 0.23 21.64
N ASP A 328 15.41 0.27 22.81
CA ASP A 328 14.19 -0.51 23.07
C ASP A 328 13.03 -0.07 22.17
N LEU A 329 12.89 1.24 21.92
CA LEU A 329 11.86 1.80 21.03
C LEU A 329 12.14 1.50 19.54
N LEU A 330 13.39 1.57 19.10
CA LEU A 330 13.79 1.16 17.75
C LEU A 330 13.59 -0.35 17.55
N GLU A 331 13.86 -1.17 18.57
CA GLU A 331 13.57 -2.60 18.55
C GLU A 331 12.06 -2.87 18.51
N LEU A 332 11.21 -2.09 19.19
CA LEU A 332 9.76 -2.14 19.01
C LEU A 332 9.34 -1.84 17.57
N GLY A 333 9.91 -0.82 16.92
CA GLY A 333 9.68 -0.55 15.49
C GLY A 333 10.04 -1.73 14.59
N LEU A 334 11.14 -2.42 14.91
CA LEU A 334 11.55 -3.66 14.25
C LEU A 334 10.66 -4.88 14.57
N ARG A 335 9.98 -4.93 15.74
CA ARG A 335 8.99 -5.97 16.10
C ARG A 335 7.67 -5.77 15.36
N LEU A 336 7.22 -4.51 15.27
CA LEU A 336 6.04 -4.06 14.52
C LEU A 336 6.23 -4.10 12.99
N ASN A 337 7.36 -4.65 12.52
CA ASN A 337 7.67 -4.87 11.12
C ASN A 337 7.60 -3.56 10.32
N ALA A 338 8.24 -2.49 10.79
CA ALA A 338 8.37 -1.26 10.00
C ALA A 338 9.07 -1.55 8.66
N ASP A 339 8.70 -0.84 7.59
CA ASP A 339 9.35 -0.98 6.29
C ASP A 339 10.80 -0.42 6.36
N TYR A 340 10.96 0.69 7.08
CA TYR A 340 12.26 1.34 7.35
C TYR A 340 12.40 1.72 8.82
N ILE A 341 13.63 1.68 9.33
CA ILE A 341 14.05 2.34 10.58
C ILE A 341 14.94 3.53 10.24
N SER A 342 14.63 4.67 10.85
CA SER A 342 15.44 5.88 10.81
C SER A 342 16.43 5.87 11.98
N LEU A 343 17.63 5.34 11.70
CA LEU A 343 18.72 5.17 12.67
C LEU A 343 19.70 6.34 12.57
N ASP A 344 20.06 6.97 13.69
CA ASP A 344 21.11 7.99 13.74
C ASP A 344 22.48 7.32 13.89
N LEU A 345 23.40 7.61 12.96
CA LEU A 345 24.75 7.05 12.93
C LEU A 345 25.77 7.86 13.74
N GLN A 346 25.36 9.00 14.32
CA GLN A 346 26.16 9.78 15.27
C GLN A 346 25.97 9.33 16.73
N ARG A 347 25.10 8.34 16.96
CA ARG A 347 24.85 7.74 18.28
C ARG A 347 25.91 6.70 18.67
N ASN A 348 25.83 6.23 19.91
CA ASN A 348 26.70 5.18 20.44
C ASN A 348 26.65 3.92 19.56
N SER A 349 27.81 3.39 19.18
CA SER A 349 27.95 2.18 18.36
C SER A 349 27.25 0.95 18.96
N THR A 350 27.06 0.91 20.27
CA THR A 350 26.31 -0.15 20.97
C THR A 350 24.82 -0.15 20.59
N LEU A 351 24.19 1.03 20.50
CA LEU A 351 22.80 1.19 20.03
C LEU A 351 22.71 0.82 18.55
N ILE A 352 23.61 1.36 17.73
CA ILE A 352 23.67 1.11 16.28
C ILE A 352 23.78 -0.40 16.01
N ASN A 353 24.72 -1.08 16.65
CA ASN A 353 24.92 -2.52 16.47
C ASN A 353 23.72 -3.34 16.96
N ARG A 354 23.12 -3.02 18.12
CA ARG A 354 21.91 -3.71 18.61
C ARG A 354 20.75 -3.63 17.60
N VAL A 355 20.53 -2.48 16.98
CA VAL A 355 19.50 -2.29 15.95
C VAL A 355 19.87 -3.05 14.67
N LEU A 356 21.12 -2.95 14.20
CA LEU A 356 21.58 -3.61 12.98
C LEU A 356 21.57 -5.14 13.09
N GLU A 357 21.98 -5.73 14.22
CA GLU A 357 21.89 -7.16 14.48
C GLU A 357 20.45 -7.67 14.43
N ARG A 358 19.50 -6.88 14.89
CA ARG A 358 18.09 -7.29 15.02
C ARG A 358 17.22 -6.86 13.83
N ARG A 359 17.79 -6.26 12.77
CA ARG A 359 17.03 -5.62 11.67
C ARG A 359 16.09 -6.53 10.88
N GLY A 360 16.35 -7.84 10.81
CA GLY A 360 15.45 -8.79 10.13
C GLY A 360 15.34 -8.51 8.63
N ARG A 361 14.15 -8.07 8.16
CA ARG A 361 13.94 -7.58 6.78
C ARG A 361 13.58 -6.10 6.68
N THR A 362 13.55 -5.38 7.80
CA THR A 362 13.37 -3.91 7.83
C THR A 362 14.63 -3.23 7.29
N ARG A 363 14.42 -2.20 6.45
CA ARG A 363 15.49 -1.42 5.83
C ARG A 363 16.01 -0.33 6.77
N ILE A 364 17.27 0.05 6.61
CA ILE A 364 17.93 1.04 7.46
C ILE A 364 18.19 2.33 6.68
N ILE A 365 17.57 3.43 7.13
CA ILE A 365 17.96 4.79 6.75
C ILE A 365 19.02 5.22 7.76
N GLY A 366 20.28 5.28 7.34
CA GLY A 366 21.38 5.78 8.14
C GLY A 366 21.44 7.30 8.09
N ASN A 367 21.16 7.97 9.21
CA ASN A 367 21.04 9.43 9.29
C ASN A 367 22.32 10.09 9.83
N PHE A 368 22.57 11.32 9.36
CA PHE A 368 23.46 12.30 9.96
C PHE A 368 22.70 13.63 10.10
N TRP A 369 22.71 14.21 11.31
CA TRP A 369 21.88 15.33 11.74
C TRP A 369 22.74 16.52 12.21
N TYR A 370 22.89 17.52 11.36
CA TYR A 370 23.65 18.74 11.67
C TYR A 370 22.69 19.89 12.00
N LEU A 371 22.02 19.81 13.16
CA LEU A 371 20.87 20.66 13.53
C LEU A 371 21.22 22.08 14.05
N GLY A 372 22.48 22.50 13.99
CA GLY A 372 22.93 23.77 14.60
C GLY A 372 24.04 24.47 13.82
N MET A 373 24.54 25.60 14.35
CA MET A 373 25.50 26.48 13.66
C MET A 373 26.85 25.82 13.33
N GLY A 374 27.25 24.77 14.07
CA GLY A 374 28.46 23.97 13.80
C GLY A 374 28.28 22.89 12.73
N ALA A 375 27.38 23.11 11.76
CA ALA A 375 27.06 22.13 10.72
C ALA A 375 28.18 21.99 9.68
N LEU A 376 28.58 20.75 9.39
CA LEU A 376 29.66 20.45 8.44
C LEU A 376 29.34 20.99 7.03
N ALA A 377 30.35 21.49 6.32
CA ALA A 377 30.19 21.91 4.93
C ALA A 377 29.85 20.70 4.03
N TRP A 378 29.13 20.89 2.91
CA TRP A 378 28.95 19.81 1.93
C TRP A 378 30.27 19.40 1.25
N ALA A 379 31.23 20.33 1.17
CA ALA A 379 32.58 20.11 0.68
C ALA A 379 33.58 19.64 1.77
N ASP A 380 33.10 19.34 2.98
CA ASP A 380 33.94 18.76 4.04
C ASP A 380 34.24 17.28 3.72
N PRO A 381 35.51 16.82 3.72
CA PRO A 381 35.85 15.43 3.45
C PRO A 381 35.08 14.42 4.32
N SER A 382 34.77 14.80 5.55
CA SER A 382 34.02 13.97 6.51
C SER A 382 32.63 13.57 5.99
N GLN A 383 32.04 14.32 5.05
CA GLN A 383 30.76 13.94 4.43
C GLN A 383 30.92 12.67 3.58
N LEU A 384 32.03 12.53 2.85
CA LEU A 384 32.31 11.31 2.08
C LEU A 384 32.60 10.14 3.01
N ASP A 385 33.39 10.37 4.07
CA ASP A 385 33.70 9.33 5.06
C ASP A 385 32.44 8.84 5.79
N ASN A 386 31.52 9.75 6.15
CA ASN A 386 30.21 9.43 6.72
C ASN A 386 29.34 8.61 5.75
N PHE A 387 29.35 8.93 4.45
CA PHE A 387 28.64 8.12 3.44
C PHE A 387 29.26 6.73 3.30
N VAL A 388 30.59 6.62 3.26
CA VAL A 388 31.32 5.34 3.22
C VAL A 388 31.08 4.52 4.48
N HIS A 389 31.03 5.14 5.65
CA HIS A 389 30.71 4.50 6.92
C HIS A 389 29.29 3.92 6.90
N ALA A 390 28.28 4.71 6.53
CA ALA A 390 26.89 4.27 6.41
C ALA A 390 26.73 3.10 5.41
N LYS A 391 27.44 3.15 4.28
CA LYS A 391 27.53 2.02 3.33
C LYS A 391 28.19 0.80 3.98
N SER A 392 29.27 0.96 4.75
CA SER A 392 30.00 -0.13 5.39
C SER A 392 29.20 -0.86 6.49
N LEU A 393 28.26 -0.17 7.12
CA LEU A 393 27.27 -0.75 8.04
C LEU A 393 26.12 -1.48 7.32
N GLY A 394 26.01 -1.31 6.00
CA GLY A 394 24.97 -1.92 5.17
C GLY A 394 23.62 -1.20 5.24
N CYS A 395 23.62 0.14 5.39
CA CYS A 395 22.39 0.93 5.31
C CYS A 395 21.79 0.90 3.89
N ASP A 396 20.47 0.78 3.78
CA ASP A 396 19.74 0.77 2.51
C ASP A 396 19.59 2.16 1.89
N VAL A 397 19.57 3.21 2.73
CA VAL A 397 19.51 4.62 2.33
C VAL A 397 20.43 5.43 3.25
N VAL A 398 21.10 6.46 2.74
CA VAL A 398 21.86 7.43 3.56
C VAL A 398 21.13 8.75 3.56
N ARG A 399 20.89 9.35 4.74
CA ARG A 399 20.20 10.63 4.90
C ARG A 399 21.08 11.64 5.63
N MET A 400 21.39 12.77 4.98
CA MET A 400 22.25 13.83 5.53
C MET A 400 21.47 15.14 5.57
N ILE A 401 21.21 15.64 6.77
CA ILE A 401 20.29 16.77 6.99
C ILE A 401 21.04 17.89 7.70
N ARG A 402 21.07 19.06 7.08
CA ARG A 402 21.93 20.17 7.51
C ARG A 402 21.16 21.46 7.78
N PHE A 403 21.35 22.04 8.96
CA PHE A 403 20.85 23.38 9.26
C PHE A 403 21.67 24.42 8.52
N CYS A 404 21.00 25.35 7.85
CA CYS A 404 21.63 26.36 7.01
C CYS A 404 21.13 27.77 7.41
N SER A 405 22.00 28.55 8.03
CA SER A 405 21.71 29.89 8.59
C SER A 405 22.04 31.05 7.64
N GLY A 406 22.42 30.76 6.38
CA GLY A 406 22.84 31.74 5.39
C GLY A 406 22.90 31.14 3.99
N ASP A 407 23.48 31.85 3.03
CA ASP A 407 23.50 31.40 1.63
C ASP A 407 24.66 30.45 1.34
N ASN A 408 24.37 29.16 1.39
CA ASN A 408 25.23 28.10 0.89
C ASN A 408 24.77 27.69 -0.53
N PRO A 409 25.65 27.72 -1.55
CA PRO A 409 25.28 27.37 -2.92
C PRO A 409 24.87 25.89 -3.06
N VAL A 410 23.82 25.62 -3.85
CA VAL A 410 23.30 24.26 -4.12
C VAL A 410 24.35 23.39 -4.82
N GLU A 411 25.23 24.04 -5.58
CA GLU A 411 26.39 23.51 -6.27
C GLU A 411 27.27 22.67 -5.32
N ARG A 412 27.43 23.08 -4.06
CA ARG A 412 28.25 22.33 -3.08
C ARG A 412 27.67 20.95 -2.73
N LEU A 413 26.35 20.79 -2.81
CA LEU A 413 25.72 19.48 -2.66
C LEU A 413 25.81 18.65 -3.96
N LEU A 414 25.87 19.30 -5.12
CA LEU A 414 26.12 18.61 -6.40
C LEU A 414 27.55 18.09 -6.48
N GLU A 415 28.54 18.87 -6.04
CA GLU A 415 29.95 18.47 -5.90
C GLU A 415 30.11 17.22 -5.01
N LEU A 416 29.40 17.16 -3.87
CA LEU A 416 29.39 15.99 -2.99
C LEU A 416 28.77 14.76 -3.67
N LYS A 417 27.63 14.92 -4.36
CA LYS A 417 26.97 13.83 -5.11
C LYS A 417 27.85 13.29 -6.23
N GLU A 418 28.48 14.17 -7.02
CA GLU A 418 29.42 13.76 -8.08
C GLU A 418 30.65 13.06 -7.48
N THR A 419 31.17 13.58 -6.37
CA THR A 419 32.29 12.96 -5.64
C THR A 419 31.91 11.54 -5.21
N ILE A 420 30.77 11.35 -4.52
CA ILE A 420 30.27 10.03 -4.11
C ILE A 420 30.05 9.11 -5.32
N GLN A 421 29.50 9.64 -6.43
CA GLN A 421 29.29 8.86 -7.65
C GLN A 421 30.60 8.37 -8.28
N ARG A 422 31.67 9.15 -8.18
CA ARG A 422 33.01 8.85 -8.72
C ARG A 422 33.87 7.99 -7.79
N THR A 423 33.82 8.20 -6.47
CA THR A 423 34.70 7.54 -5.50
C THR A 423 34.12 6.28 -4.88
N VAL A 424 32.79 6.19 -4.74
CA VAL A 424 32.14 5.04 -4.09
C VAL A 424 31.63 4.05 -5.13
N PRO A 425 32.17 2.82 -5.18
CA PRO A 425 31.78 1.82 -6.17
C PRO A 425 30.33 1.35 -5.97
N ASP A 426 29.71 0.86 -7.03
CA ASP A 426 28.38 0.26 -6.99
C ASP A 426 28.42 -1.20 -6.50
N PRO A 427 27.36 -1.72 -5.85
CA PRO A 427 26.15 -0.99 -5.43
C PRO A 427 26.46 -0.03 -4.28
N LYS A 428 25.78 1.13 -4.26
CA LYS A 428 25.78 2.09 -3.16
C LYS A 428 24.35 2.51 -2.83
N PRO A 429 24.02 2.79 -1.55
CA PRO A 429 22.70 3.29 -1.17
C PRO A 429 22.43 4.66 -1.79
N PRO A 430 21.17 5.00 -2.15
CA PRO A 430 20.84 6.34 -2.60
C PRO A 430 20.98 7.37 -1.46
N LEU A 431 21.35 8.59 -1.83
CA LEU A 431 21.57 9.71 -0.90
C LEU A 431 20.37 10.65 -0.85
N VAL A 432 19.79 10.80 0.34
CA VAL A 432 18.82 11.83 0.70
C VAL A 432 19.57 12.96 1.40
N ALA A 433 19.87 14.05 0.69
CA ALA A 433 20.60 15.17 1.28
C ALA A 433 19.94 16.51 0.93
N TYR A 434 19.78 17.37 1.95
CA TYR A 434 19.21 18.71 1.79
C TYR A 434 19.56 19.63 2.97
N ASP A 435 19.50 20.92 2.71
CA ASP A 435 19.57 21.98 3.70
C ASP A 435 18.16 22.31 4.23
N PHE A 436 18.06 22.60 5.52
CA PHE A 436 16.85 23.14 6.14
C PHE A 436 17.16 24.41 6.93
N SER A 437 16.11 25.18 7.19
CA SER A 437 16.13 26.46 7.90
C SER A 437 14.97 26.50 8.90
N VAL A 438 14.84 27.59 9.66
CA VAL A 438 13.65 27.79 10.50
C VAL A 438 12.34 27.84 9.70
N LEU A 439 12.41 28.14 8.39
CA LEU A 439 11.27 28.13 7.47
C LEU A 439 11.01 26.75 6.83
N GLY A 440 11.76 25.70 7.19
CA GLY A 440 11.70 24.36 6.60
C GLY A 440 12.85 24.07 5.64
N ALA A 441 12.77 22.93 4.93
CA ALA A 441 13.72 22.55 3.87
C ALA A 441 13.89 23.67 2.83
N ARG A 442 15.13 24.10 2.57
CA ARG A 442 15.44 25.30 1.76
C ARG A 442 15.00 25.11 0.30
N THR A 443 15.18 23.90 -0.24
CA THR A 443 14.62 23.49 -1.53
C THR A 443 14.18 22.01 -1.50
N PRO A 444 12.91 21.66 -1.79
CA PRO A 444 12.43 20.27 -1.89
C PRO A 444 12.91 19.56 -3.18
N LEU A 445 14.09 19.95 -3.69
CA LEU A 445 14.74 19.49 -4.92
C LEU A 445 16.25 19.24 -4.70
N GLN A 446 16.77 19.52 -3.50
CA GLN A 446 18.13 19.11 -3.12
C GLN A 446 18.22 17.59 -2.96
N SER A 447 17.14 16.93 -2.53
CA SER A 447 16.89 15.49 -2.74
C SER A 447 15.71 15.32 -3.68
N ASN A 448 15.67 14.20 -4.41
CA ASN A 448 14.50 13.78 -5.17
C ASN A 448 13.60 12.83 -4.36
N ILE A 449 14.20 11.99 -3.50
CA ILE A 449 13.50 10.92 -2.77
C ILE A 449 13.41 11.24 -1.27
N LEU A 450 12.40 10.68 -0.62
CA LEU A 450 12.11 10.82 0.81
C LEU A 450 12.13 12.28 1.32
N ILE A 451 11.64 13.20 0.49
CA ILE A 451 11.55 14.63 0.82
C ILE A 451 10.56 14.81 1.98
N PRO A 452 10.91 15.49 3.09
CA PRO A 452 10.03 15.65 4.23
C PRO A 452 8.82 16.53 3.89
N VAL A 453 7.62 16.05 4.17
CA VAL A 453 6.38 16.83 4.01
C VAL A 453 5.45 16.67 5.22
N LYS A 454 4.55 17.64 5.41
CA LYS A 454 3.47 17.61 6.40
C LYS A 454 2.09 17.72 5.74
N HIS A 455 1.05 17.38 6.50
CA HIS A 455 -0.33 17.74 6.16
C HIS A 455 -0.57 19.24 6.42
N SER A 456 -1.51 19.84 5.69
CA SER A 456 -1.86 21.27 5.82
C SER A 456 -2.45 21.61 7.20
N GLY A 457 -3.23 20.70 7.79
CA GLY A 457 -3.81 20.83 9.13
C GLY A 457 -2.86 20.55 10.30
N MET A 458 -1.55 20.33 10.05
CA MET A 458 -0.54 20.25 11.10
C MET A 458 0.05 21.63 11.38
N ASP A 459 0.51 21.85 12.61
CA ASP A 459 1.22 23.06 13.01
C ASP A 459 2.61 23.20 12.33
N ASN A 460 3.32 24.28 12.65
CA ASN A 460 4.65 24.56 12.11
C ASN A 460 5.78 24.11 13.06
N THR A 461 5.56 23.10 13.92
CA THR A 461 6.56 22.66 14.90
C THR A 461 7.63 21.72 14.32
N ASP A 462 7.34 20.92 13.30
CA ASP A 462 8.36 20.16 12.59
C ASP A 462 9.18 21.12 11.68
N HIS A 463 10.46 21.24 12.00
CA HIS A 463 11.40 22.18 11.38
C HIS A 463 11.97 21.70 10.03
N LEU A 464 11.72 20.44 9.64
CA LEU A 464 12.11 19.88 8.36
C LEU A 464 10.99 20.05 7.33
N ALA A 465 9.74 19.96 7.80
CA ALA A 465 8.53 20.04 6.97
C ALA A 465 7.75 21.38 7.10
N THR A 466 8.25 22.38 7.83
CA THR A 466 7.53 23.60 8.28
C THR A 466 6.50 24.18 7.31
N VAL A 467 6.89 24.38 6.04
CA VAL A 467 6.03 24.90 4.96
C VAL A 467 5.88 23.93 3.76
N CYS A 468 6.41 22.71 3.88
CA CYS A 468 6.46 21.73 2.81
C CYS A 468 5.26 20.77 2.92
N THR A 469 4.16 21.09 2.23
CA THR A 469 3.10 20.11 1.95
C THR A 469 3.42 19.32 0.69
N TYR A 470 2.87 18.12 0.54
CA TYR A 470 3.05 17.27 -0.65
C TYR A 470 2.60 17.97 -1.95
N GLU A 471 1.36 18.43 -1.99
CA GLU A 471 0.77 19.22 -3.09
C GLU A 471 1.67 20.37 -3.57
N ASN A 472 2.16 21.24 -2.66
CA ASN A 472 3.04 22.35 -3.05
C ASN A 472 4.44 21.88 -3.49
N SER A 473 4.97 20.82 -2.86
CA SER A 473 6.28 20.26 -3.19
C SER A 473 6.28 19.54 -4.55
N PHE A 474 5.18 18.90 -4.93
CA PHE A 474 5.02 18.24 -6.23
C PHE A 474 4.67 19.24 -7.34
N ASN A 475 3.80 20.23 -7.08
CA ASN A 475 3.50 21.32 -8.02
C ASN A 475 4.76 22.08 -8.46
N ARG A 476 5.72 22.30 -7.55
CA ARG A 476 7.01 22.96 -7.85
C ARG A 476 7.81 22.29 -8.96
N LEU A 477 7.66 20.97 -9.18
CA LEU A 477 8.31 20.30 -10.31
C LEU A 477 7.76 20.77 -11.66
N PHE A 478 6.47 21.09 -11.75
CA PHE A 478 5.87 21.60 -12.98
C PHE A 478 6.18 23.08 -13.20
N THR A 479 6.13 23.91 -12.15
CA THR A 479 6.45 25.35 -12.28
C THR A 479 7.92 25.62 -12.56
N GLN A 480 8.81 24.64 -12.30
CA GLN A 480 10.23 24.67 -12.70
C GLN A 480 10.55 23.81 -13.94
N LEU A 481 9.55 23.32 -14.69
CA LEU A 481 9.71 22.50 -15.91
C LEU A 481 10.48 21.17 -15.71
N MET A 482 10.67 20.75 -14.46
CA MET A 482 11.21 19.44 -14.08
C MET A 482 10.22 18.31 -14.40
N LEU A 483 8.92 18.60 -14.47
CA LEU A 483 7.84 17.77 -15.03
C LEU A 483 6.96 18.61 -15.96
N ASP A 484 6.27 17.97 -16.89
CA ASP A 484 5.53 18.64 -17.96
C ASP A 484 4.00 18.45 -17.80
N PRO A 485 3.17 19.47 -18.06
CA PRO A 485 1.71 19.31 -18.16
C PRO A 485 1.32 18.33 -19.27
N LEU A 486 0.56 17.29 -18.95
CA LEU A 486 0.13 16.26 -19.89
C LEU A 486 -1.40 16.19 -20.04
N ARG A 487 -1.82 15.66 -21.19
CA ARG A 487 -3.23 15.43 -21.54
C ARG A 487 -3.57 13.95 -21.40
N PHE A 488 -4.59 13.67 -20.59
CA PHE A 488 -5.16 12.35 -20.38
C PHE A 488 -6.57 12.29 -20.92
N TYR A 489 -7.01 11.09 -21.29
CA TYR A 489 -8.25 10.93 -22.05
C TYR A 489 -9.09 9.74 -21.59
N VAL A 490 -10.40 9.82 -21.80
CA VAL A 490 -11.23 8.62 -21.99
C VAL A 490 -11.63 8.53 -23.47
N LEU A 491 -11.29 7.40 -24.11
CA LEU A 491 -11.35 7.19 -25.57
C LEU A 491 -12.26 5.99 -25.91
N GLY A 492 -13.24 6.21 -26.78
CA GLY A 492 -14.21 5.21 -27.22
C GLY A 492 -15.30 5.83 -28.09
N ALA A 493 -16.18 5.03 -28.68
CA ALA A 493 -17.23 5.54 -29.57
C ALA A 493 -18.26 6.41 -28.83
N SER A 494 -18.60 6.04 -27.59
CA SER A 494 -19.54 6.75 -26.73
C SER A 494 -18.93 6.94 -25.35
N VAL A 495 -18.39 8.13 -25.09
CA VAL A 495 -17.68 8.46 -23.83
C VAL A 495 -18.07 9.81 -23.22
N SER A 496 -18.94 10.59 -23.87
CA SER A 496 -19.38 11.92 -23.43
C SER A 496 -20.11 11.94 -22.08
N TYR A 497 -20.72 10.81 -21.69
CA TYR A 497 -21.37 10.63 -20.39
C TYR A 497 -20.41 10.18 -19.27
N SER A 498 -19.13 9.94 -19.58
CA SER A 498 -18.19 9.40 -18.60
C SER A 498 -17.91 10.42 -17.49
N ILE A 499 -17.97 9.96 -16.25
CA ILE A 499 -17.60 10.77 -15.07
C ILE A 499 -16.10 10.80 -14.79
N SER A 500 -15.31 9.93 -15.45
CA SER A 500 -13.85 9.86 -15.25
C SER A 500 -13.12 11.20 -15.45
N PRO A 501 -13.46 12.08 -16.42
CA PRO A 501 -12.89 13.43 -16.49
C PRO A 501 -13.06 14.24 -15.21
N ALA A 502 -14.25 14.24 -14.61
CA ALA A 502 -14.53 14.99 -13.39
C ALA A 502 -13.78 14.40 -12.18
N MET A 503 -13.74 13.07 -12.07
CA MET A 503 -13.00 12.35 -11.02
C MET A 503 -11.49 12.58 -11.09
N HIS A 504 -10.89 12.46 -12.28
CA HIS A 504 -9.46 12.66 -12.48
C HIS A 504 -9.07 14.13 -12.30
N GLN A 505 -9.90 15.08 -12.77
CA GLN A 505 -9.63 16.50 -12.57
C GLN A 505 -9.66 16.86 -11.08
N ALA A 506 -10.65 16.42 -10.31
CA ALA A 506 -10.68 16.65 -8.86
C ALA A 506 -9.42 16.11 -8.13
N ALA A 507 -8.90 14.95 -8.57
CA ALA A 507 -7.67 14.38 -8.04
C ALA A 507 -6.39 15.12 -8.50
N TYR A 508 -6.36 15.66 -9.72
CA TYR A 508 -5.30 16.54 -10.20
C TYR A 508 -5.30 17.87 -9.43
N ASP A 509 -6.46 18.49 -9.25
CA ASP A 509 -6.63 19.78 -8.55
C ASP A 509 -6.20 19.66 -7.08
N PHE A 510 -6.66 18.62 -6.36
CA PHE A 510 -6.20 18.29 -4.99
C PHE A 510 -4.69 18.11 -4.91
N SER A 511 -4.10 17.43 -5.90
CA SER A 511 -2.65 17.18 -5.96
C SER A 511 -1.85 18.35 -6.53
N ARG A 512 -2.50 19.45 -6.94
CA ARG A 512 -1.96 20.59 -7.70
C ARG A 512 -1.17 20.18 -8.95
N ILE A 513 -1.61 19.14 -9.64
CA ILE A 513 -1.00 18.63 -10.87
C ILE A 513 -1.65 19.34 -12.07
N PRO A 514 -0.90 20.03 -12.95
CA PRO A 514 -1.46 20.78 -14.08
C PRO A 514 -1.85 19.90 -15.28
N HIS A 515 -2.29 18.67 -15.03
CA HIS A 515 -2.77 17.75 -16.06
C HIS A 515 -4.24 18.03 -16.38
N THR A 516 -4.67 17.63 -17.57
CA THR A 516 -6.09 17.70 -17.97
C THR A 516 -6.61 16.31 -18.30
N PHE A 517 -7.85 15.99 -17.94
CA PHE A 517 -8.54 14.76 -18.35
C PHE A 517 -9.75 15.09 -19.22
N GLN A 518 -9.88 14.47 -20.40
CA GLN A 518 -10.94 14.81 -21.38
C GLN A 518 -11.64 13.57 -21.96
N ALA A 519 -12.95 13.63 -22.14
CA ALA A 519 -13.68 12.63 -22.92
C ALA A 519 -13.63 12.98 -24.41
N VAL A 520 -13.11 12.06 -25.24
CA VAL A 520 -13.02 12.26 -26.70
C VAL A 520 -13.60 11.05 -27.42
N SER A 521 -14.76 11.26 -28.05
CA SER A 521 -15.38 10.24 -28.89
C SER A 521 -14.53 9.96 -30.13
N CYS A 522 -14.18 8.69 -30.32
CA CYS A 522 -13.44 8.19 -31.47
C CYS A 522 -13.92 6.78 -31.81
N SER A 523 -14.08 6.49 -33.10
CA SER A 523 -14.65 5.25 -33.62
C SER A 523 -13.61 4.37 -34.32
N THR A 524 -12.49 4.95 -34.78
CA THR A 524 -11.41 4.20 -35.44
C THR A 524 -10.10 4.20 -34.63
N LEU A 525 -9.30 3.14 -34.80
CA LEU A 525 -7.94 3.11 -34.25
C LEU A 525 -7.06 4.23 -34.84
N GLY A 526 -7.34 4.71 -36.06
CA GLY A 526 -6.62 5.83 -36.67
C GLY A 526 -6.83 7.16 -35.94
N GLU A 527 -8.06 7.44 -35.48
CA GLU A 527 -8.34 8.58 -34.60
C GLU A 527 -7.64 8.44 -33.24
N LEU A 528 -7.73 7.25 -32.64
CA LEU A 528 -7.06 6.95 -31.36
C LEU A 528 -5.55 7.21 -31.47
N TYR A 529 -4.88 6.71 -32.51
CA TYR A 529 -3.44 6.93 -32.69
C TYR A 529 -3.07 8.40 -32.95
N ARG A 530 -3.91 9.18 -33.62
CA ARG A 530 -3.68 10.64 -33.77
C ARG A 530 -3.65 11.37 -32.43
N ILE A 531 -4.40 10.90 -31.44
CA ILE A 531 -4.36 11.42 -30.06
C ILE A 531 -3.15 10.84 -29.31
N CYS A 532 -2.95 9.52 -29.38
CA CYS A 532 -1.98 8.82 -28.55
C CYS A 532 -0.51 8.99 -28.98
N TYR A 533 -0.22 9.48 -30.18
CA TYR A 533 1.14 9.84 -30.63
C TYR A 533 1.51 11.32 -30.39
N ASP A 534 0.61 12.14 -29.85
CA ASP A 534 0.93 13.53 -29.47
C ASP A 534 1.97 13.57 -28.33
N SER A 535 2.89 14.54 -28.37
CA SER A 535 3.99 14.62 -27.40
C SER A 535 3.52 14.95 -25.97
N SER A 536 2.34 15.55 -25.81
CA SER A 536 1.67 15.83 -24.54
C SER A 536 0.74 14.71 -24.07
N PHE A 537 0.50 13.66 -24.87
CA PHE A 537 -0.31 12.51 -24.46
C PHE A 537 0.31 11.82 -23.24
N GLY A 538 -0.38 11.82 -22.11
CA GLY A 538 0.06 11.18 -20.87
C GLY A 538 -0.48 9.76 -20.67
N GLY A 539 -1.65 9.47 -21.24
CA GLY A 539 -2.31 8.17 -21.15
C GLY A 539 -3.80 8.25 -21.46
N ALA A 540 -4.46 7.10 -21.61
CA ALA A 540 -5.90 7.05 -21.82
C ALA A 540 -6.57 5.87 -21.08
N SER A 541 -7.78 6.13 -20.58
CA SER A 541 -8.75 5.09 -20.26
C SER A 541 -9.51 4.71 -21.53
N LEU A 542 -9.50 3.44 -21.92
CA LEU A 542 -10.14 2.95 -23.14
C LEU A 542 -11.52 2.39 -22.84
N ALA A 543 -12.53 2.80 -23.62
CA ALA A 543 -13.88 2.25 -23.59
C ALA A 543 -14.11 1.34 -24.81
N ALA A 544 -15.37 1.00 -25.12
CA ALA A 544 -15.72 0.28 -26.34
C ALA A 544 -15.49 1.19 -27.58
N PRO A 545 -15.01 0.65 -28.72
CA PRO A 545 -14.67 -0.75 -28.99
C PRO A 545 -13.22 -1.14 -28.62
N PHE A 546 -12.38 -0.18 -28.20
CA PHE A 546 -10.92 -0.31 -28.26
C PHE A 546 -10.29 -1.33 -27.29
N LYS A 547 -10.96 -1.67 -26.18
CA LYS A 547 -10.41 -2.55 -25.13
C LYS A 547 -9.80 -3.86 -25.63
N VAL A 548 -10.36 -4.45 -26.70
CA VAL A 548 -9.81 -5.65 -27.36
C VAL A 548 -9.04 -5.27 -28.63
N ALA A 549 -9.56 -4.33 -29.43
CA ALA A 549 -9.03 -4.00 -30.76
C ALA A 549 -7.57 -3.49 -30.76
N ILE A 550 -7.13 -2.83 -29.69
CA ILE A 550 -5.75 -2.32 -29.57
C ILE A 550 -4.72 -3.41 -29.24
N MET A 551 -5.15 -4.55 -28.70
CA MET A 551 -4.27 -5.61 -28.15
C MET A 551 -3.15 -6.10 -29.09
N PRO A 552 -3.31 -6.19 -30.43
CA PRO A 552 -2.23 -6.60 -31.32
C PRO A 552 -1.09 -5.58 -31.45
N GLN A 553 -1.33 -4.30 -31.13
CA GLN A 553 -0.40 -3.19 -31.41
C GLN A 553 0.34 -2.68 -30.15
N LEU A 554 0.04 -3.25 -28.97
CA LEU A 554 0.73 -2.95 -27.72
C LEU A 554 2.07 -3.69 -27.64
N LYS A 555 3.17 -2.96 -27.43
CA LYS A 555 4.52 -3.53 -27.27
C LYS A 555 4.67 -4.28 -25.94
N LEU A 556 4.11 -3.72 -24.86
CA LEU A 556 4.17 -4.28 -23.51
C LEU A 556 2.77 -4.29 -22.88
N LYS A 557 2.53 -5.22 -21.95
CA LYS A 557 1.24 -5.48 -21.31
C LYS A 557 1.47 -5.94 -19.87
N SER A 558 0.52 -5.69 -18.97
CA SER A 558 0.55 -6.34 -17.64
C SER A 558 0.31 -7.85 -17.74
N HIS A 559 0.66 -8.57 -16.67
CA HIS A 559 0.45 -10.02 -16.61
C HIS A 559 -1.03 -10.38 -16.75
N HIS A 560 -1.89 -9.61 -16.08
CA HIS A 560 -3.32 -9.86 -16.04
C HIS A 560 -4.04 -9.36 -17.31
N ALA A 561 -3.68 -8.20 -17.88
CA ALA A 561 -4.22 -7.77 -19.17
C ALA A 561 -3.93 -8.80 -20.30
N SER A 562 -2.76 -9.42 -20.25
CA SER A 562 -2.38 -10.51 -21.15
C SER A 562 -3.24 -11.77 -21.00
N ILE A 563 -3.70 -12.09 -19.77
CA ILE A 563 -4.60 -13.22 -19.50
C ILE A 563 -6.05 -12.88 -19.88
N ILE A 564 -6.51 -11.67 -19.55
CA ILE A 564 -7.85 -11.17 -19.85
C ILE A 564 -8.09 -11.11 -21.38
N GLY A 565 -7.05 -10.74 -22.13
CA GLY A 565 -7.17 -10.48 -23.57
C GLY A 565 -7.79 -9.11 -23.88
N ALA A 566 -7.79 -8.19 -22.92
CA ALA A 566 -8.30 -6.83 -23.07
C ALA A 566 -7.60 -5.86 -22.11
N VAL A 567 -7.46 -4.61 -22.52
CA VAL A 567 -6.91 -3.49 -21.73
C VAL A 567 -7.95 -2.40 -21.54
N ASN A 568 -7.87 -1.65 -20.44
CA ASN A 568 -8.65 -0.44 -20.21
C ASN A 568 -7.78 0.79 -19.93
N VAL A 569 -6.47 0.64 -19.69
CA VAL A 569 -5.52 1.74 -19.49
C VAL A 569 -4.41 1.62 -20.52
N LEU A 570 -4.09 2.73 -21.17
CA LEU A 570 -3.06 2.87 -22.18
C LEU A 570 -2.03 3.91 -21.72
N LEU A 571 -0.76 3.53 -21.62
CA LEU A 571 0.34 4.40 -21.21
C LEU A 571 1.38 4.53 -22.34
N PRO A 572 1.94 5.73 -22.59
CA PRO A 572 2.99 5.93 -23.58
C PRO A 572 4.32 5.33 -23.12
N LEU A 573 5.06 4.75 -24.06
CA LEU A 573 6.46 4.38 -23.90
C LEU A 573 7.32 5.38 -24.70
N ARG A 574 8.10 6.22 -24.00
CA ARG A 574 8.87 7.33 -24.60
C ARG A 574 10.37 7.04 -24.64
N GLY A 575 11.07 7.64 -25.60
CA GLY A 575 12.53 7.55 -25.68
C GLY A 575 13.05 6.17 -26.10
N GLN A 576 14.37 5.98 -26.03
CA GLN A 576 15.08 4.82 -26.58
C GLN A 576 15.28 3.66 -25.58
N THR A 577 14.88 3.82 -24.31
CA THR A 577 15.11 2.80 -23.27
C THR A 577 14.18 1.59 -23.45
N GLY A 578 14.77 0.39 -23.47
CA GLY A 578 14.03 -0.87 -23.52
C GLY A 578 13.36 -1.24 -22.20
N SER A 579 14.00 -0.90 -21.08
CA SER A 579 13.60 -1.36 -19.75
C SER A 579 12.31 -0.70 -19.25
N ILE A 580 11.32 -1.52 -18.89
CA ILE A 580 10.02 -1.09 -18.36
C ILE A 580 10.12 -0.20 -17.11
N LEU A 581 11.16 -0.41 -16.29
CA LEU A 581 11.44 0.40 -15.10
C LEU A 581 11.69 1.89 -15.45
N SER A 582 12.31 2.18 -16.59
CA SER A 582 12.57 3.54 -17.06
C SER A 582 11.26 4.29 -17.38
N HIS A 583 10.27 3.60 -17.95
CA HIS A 583 8.96 4.18 -18.26
C HIS A 583 8.08 4.33 -17.02
N ALA A 584 8.13 3.35 -16.10
CA ALA A 584 7.40 3.41 -14.82
C ALA A 584 7.92 4.50 -13.87
N THR A 585 9.20 4.87 -13.98
CA THR A 585 9.79 5.97 -13.20
C THR A 585 9.62 7.32 -13.89
N SER A 586 9.77 7.43 -15.21
CA SER A 586 9.74 8.69 -15.98
C SER A 586 8.32 9.19 -16.32
N ARG A 587 7.38 9.07 -15.39
CA ARG A 587 6.01 9.57 -15.55
C ARG A 587 5.95 11.10 -15.45
N ASN A 588 4.89 11.70 -15.99
CA ASN A 588 4.69 13.15 -16.01
C ASN A 588 5.76 13.92 -16.82
N LYS A 589 6.40 13.25 -17.79
CA LYS A 589 7.23 13.87 -18.83
C LYS A 589 6.58 13.79 -20.21
N ALA A 590 6.75 14.83 -21.01
CA ALA A 590 6.34 14.94 -22.40
C ALA A 590 7.44 14.41 -23.34
N GLY A 591 7.11 14.25 -24.63
CA GLY A 591 8.06 13.85 -25.67
C GLY A 591 7.51 12.79 -26.62
N PRO A 592 8.29 12.36 -27.63
CA PRO A 592 7.84 11.42 -28.64
C PRO A 592 7.41 10.08 -28.03
N VAL A 593 6.18 9.66 -28.35
CA VAL A 593 5.65 8.34 -28.01
C VAL A 593 6.10 7.36 -29.07
N ASN A 594 6.89 6.37 -28.68
CA ASN A 594 7.42 5.38 -29.61
C ASN A 594 6.52 4.15 -29.70
N ASN A 595 5.92 3.74 -28.58
CA ASN A 595 5.10 2.53 -28.43
C ASN A 595 4.13 2.71 -27.25
N PHE A 596 3.30 1.71 -26.97
CA PHE A 596 2.38 1.71 -25.84
C PHE A 596 2.55 0.51 -24.91
N TYR A 597 2.31 0.76 -23.61
CA TYR A 597 2.03 -0.25 -22.59
C TYR A 597 0.52 -0.26 -22.32
N GLY A 598 -0.08 -1.45 -22.17
CA GLY A 598 -1.49 -1.59 -21.84
C GLY A 598 -1.73 -2.36 -20.54
N ASP A 599 -2.63 -1.84 -19.71
CA ASP A 599 -3.03 -2.42 -18.43
C ASP A 599 -4.56 -2.62 -18.33
N ASN A 600 -5.02 -3.32 -17.29
CA ASN A 600 -6.45 -3.53 -17.06
C ASN A 600 -6.83 -3.35 -15.57
N THR A 601 -7.56 -2.28 -15.25
CA THR A 601 -8.11 -1.99 -13.91
C THR A 601 -9.60 -2.36 -13.77
N ASP A 602 -10.20 -2.99 -14.79
CA ASP A 602 -11.60 -3.45 -14.74
C ASP A 602 -11.74 -4.64 -13.78
N TRP A 603 -10.79 -5.57 -13.79
CA TRP A 603 -10.90 -6.79 -12.97
C TRP A 603 -10.64 -6.53 -11.48
N SER A 604 -9.73 -5.59 -11.17
CA SER A 604 -9.30 -5.24 -9.82
C SER A 604 -10.38 -4.43 -9.09
N SER A 605 -11.02 -3.50 -9.79
CA SER A 605 -12.21 -2.78 -9.31
C SER A 605 -13.39 -3.73 -9.06
N ILE A 606 -13.73 -4.59 -10.04
CA ILE A 606 -14.76 -5.63 -9.87
C ILE A 606 -14.44 -6.55 -8.68
N LEU A 607 -13.21 -7.05 -8.57
CA LEU A 607 -12.78 -7.91 -7.46
C LEU A 607 -12.88 -7.19 -6.11
N THR A 608 -12.56 -5.89 -6.06
CA THR A 608 -12.62 -5.07 -4.84
C THR A 608 -14.06 -4.87 -4.38
N CYS A 609 -14.99 -4.60 -5.29
CA CYS A 609 -16.42 -4.54 -4.98
C CYS A 609 -16.96 -5.91 -4.52
N LEU A 610 -16.66 -6.99 -5.25
CA LEU A 610 -17.08 -8.36 -4.88
C LEU A 610 -16.57 -8.77 -3.49
N LYS A 611 -15.30 -8.49 -3.16
CA LYS A 611 -14.72 -8.75 -1.82
C LYS A 611 -15.51 -8.08 -0.69
N ARG A 612 -16.05 -6.87 -0.91
CA ARG A 612 -16.79 -6.10 0.11
C ARG A 612 -18.25 -6.55 0.20
N SER A 613 -18.87 -6.93 -0.91
CA SER A 613 -20.32 -7.18 -1.01
C SER A 613 -20.75 -8.65 -0.90
N ILE A 614 -19.82 -9.62 -0.96
CA ILE A 614 -20.16 -11.04 -0.80
C ILE A 614 -20.32 -11.39 0.68
N SER A 615 -21.55 -11.75 1.08
CA SER A 615 -21.87 -12.18 2.45
C SER A 615 -21.07 -13.41 2.88
N PRO A 616 -20.78 -13.60 4.19
CA PRO A 616 -20.06 -14.78 4.68
C PRO A 616 -20.74 -16.12 4.34
N ARG A 617 -22.07 -16.13 4.16
CA ARG A 617 -22.84 -17.31 3.69
C ARG A 617 -22.50 -17.69 2.25
N ASN A 618 -22.23 -16.71 1.40
CA ASN A 618 -21.90 -16.86 -0.02
C ASN A 618 -20.38 -16.87 -0.28
N TYR A 619 -19.56 -17.16 0.73
CA TYR A 619 -18.10 -17.29 0.59
C TYR A 619 -17.73 -18.28 -0.53
N VAL A 620 -16.82 -17.87 -1.40
CA VAL A 620 -16.50 -18.58 -2.65
C VAL A 620 -15.80 -19.92 -2.40
N ARG A 621 -16.49 -21.00 -2.73
CA ARG A 621 -16.03 -22.40 -2.68
C ARG A 621 -15.78 -22.88 -4.11
N PRO A 622 -14.53 -23.19 -4.52
CA PRO A 622 -14.19 -23.42 -5.92
C PRO A 622 -15.09 -24.40 -6.69
N SER A 623 -15.46 -25.52 -6.08
CA SER A 623 -16.27 -26.59 -6.71
C SER A 623 -17.79 -26.44 -6.54
N LYS A 624 -18.26 -25.43 -5.81
CA LYS A 624 -19.69 -25.22 -5.50
C LYS A 624 -20.21 -23.88 -6.01
N THR A 625 -19.55 -22.79 -5.65
CA THR A 625 -19.98 -21.43 -5.97
C THR A 625 -20.03 -21.20 -7.48
N THR A 626 -21.25 -21.01 -7.97
CA THR A 626 -21.51 -20.66 -9.36
C THR A 626 -21.65 -19.15 -9.54
N ALA A 627 -21.11 -18.64 -10.63
CA ALA A 627 -21.22 -17.24 -11.04
C ALA A 627 -21.78 -17.10 -12.45
N LEU A 628 -22.43 -15.97 -12.73
CA LEU A 628 -23.00 -15.61 -14.03
C LEU A 628 -22.42 -14.28 -14.52
N VAL A 629 -21.89 -14.27 -15.74
CA VAL A 629 -21.45 -13.05 -16.44
C VAL A 629 -22.36 -12.82 -17.65
N VAL A 630 -22.98 -11.65 -17.74
CA VAL A 630 -23.83 -11.26 -18.86
C VAL A 630 -23.07 -10.30 -19.77
N GLY A 631 -22.84 -10.71 -21.01
CA GLY A 631 -22.05 -10.00 -22.01
C GLY A 631 -20.77 -10.77 -22.40
N ALA A 632 -20.18 -10.39 -23.54
CA ALA A 632 -18.94 -11.00 -24.06
C ALA A 632 -17.85 -9.96 -24.45
N GLY A 633 -17.99 -8.71 -23.96
CA GLY A 633 -17.04 -7.62 -24.23
C GLY A 633 -15.79 -7.63 -23.34
N GLY A 634 -14.99 -6.56 -23.41
CA GLY A 634 -13.79 -6.39 -22.57
C GLY A 634 -14.08 -6.44 -21.07
N MET A 635 -15.18 -5.81 -20.62
CA MET A 635 -15.65 -5.90 -19.23
C MET A 635 -15.94 -7.34 -18.79
N ALA A 636 -16.58 -8.15 -19.66
CA ALA A 636 -16.91 -9.54 -19.35
C ALA A 636 -15.65 -10.40 -19.19
N ARG A 637 -14.64 -10.18 -20.04
CA ARG A 637 -13.32 -10.83 -19.89
C ARG A 637 -12.66 -10.48 -18.54
N ALA A 638 -12.73 -9.21 -18.13
CA ALA A 638 -12.19 -8.77 -16.85
C ALA A 638 -13.00 -9.32 -15.66
N ALA A 639 -14.33 -9.37 -15.76
CA ALA A 639 -15.22 -9.96 -14.77
C ALA A 639 -14.94 -11.46 -14.54
N ILE A 640 -14.75 -12.23 -15.63
CA ILE A 640 -14.36 -13.65 -15.54
C ILE A 640 -13.01 -13.81 -14.85
N TYR A 641 -12.02 -12.97 -15.18
CA TYR A 641 -10.72 -13.00 -14.50
C TYR A 641 -10.84 -12.65 -13.00
N ALA A 642 -11.64 -11.64 -12.65
CA ALA A 642 -11.93 -11.29 -11.26
C ALA A 642 -12.56 -12.46 -10.49
N LEU A 643 -13.54 -13.15 -11.07
CA LEU A 643 -14.16 -14.36 -10.51
C LEU A 643 -13.17 -15.52 -10.34
N VAL A 644 -12.27 -15.74 -11.32
CA VAL A 644 -11.22 -16.77 -11.22
C VAL A 644 -10.22 -16.45 -10.10
N GLN A 645 -9.85 -15.18 -9.92
CA GLN A 645 -8.97 -14.72 -8.83
C GLN A 645 -9.67 -14.77 -7.45
N LEU A 646 -10.97 -14.50 -7.40
CA LEU A 646 -11.80 -14.64 -6.20
C LEU A 646 -11.95 -16.11 -5.75
N GLY A 647 -11.89 -17.06 -6.71
CA GLY A 647 -11.82 -18.49 -6.46
C GLY A 647 -12.85 -19.34 -7.22
N CYS A 648 -13.81 -18.71 -7.92
CA CYS A 648 -14.88 -19.41 -8.63
C CYS A 648 -14.31 -20.33 -9.72
N ARG A 649 -14.87 -21.54 -9.87
CA ARG A 649 -14.57 -22.43 -11.02
C ARG A 649 -15.79 -22.77 -11.86
N ASN A 650 -17.01 -22.48 -11.40
CA ASN A 650 -18.23 -22.62 -12.18
C ASN A 650 -18.67 -21.23 -12.68
N ILE A 651 -18.28 -20.81 -13.89
CA ILE A 651 -18.61 -19.49 -14.44
C ILE A 651 -19.44 -19.64 -15.72
N PHE A 652 -20.70 -19.24 -15.66
CA PHE A 652 -21.59 -19.21 -16.83
C PHE A 652 -21.54 -17.86 -17.53
N ILE A 653 -21.57 -17.87 -18.86
CA ILE A 653 -21.56 -16.68 -19.72
C ILE A 653 -22.82 -16.68 -20.57
N HIS A 654 -23.61 -15.60 -20.50
CA HIS A 654 -24.74 -15.37 -21.40
C HIS A 654 -24.49 -14.11 -22.24
N ASN A 655 -24.78 -14.12 -23.55
CA ASN A 655 -24.62 -12.96 -24.43
C ASN A 655 -25.64 -13.02 -25.58
N ARG A 656 -26.10 -11.85 -26.07
CA ARG A 656 -27.05 -11.71 -27.20
C ARG A 656 -26.62 -12.53 -28.42
N THR A 657 -25.33 -12.55 -28.72
CA THR A 657 -24.72 -13.40 -29.76
C THR A 657 -23.98 -14.56 -29.08
N GLN A 658 -24.50 -15.78 -29.20
CA GLN A 658 -23.93 -16.97 -28.54
C GLN A 658 -22.46 -17.22 -28.90
N ARG A 659 -22.08 -17.00 -30.18
CA ARG A 659 -20.71 -17.20 -30.67
C ARG A 659 -19.67 -16.45 -29.82
N ASN A 660 -19.92 -15.18 -29.52
CA ASN A 660 -19.01 -14.34 -28.74
C ASN A 660 -18.85 -14.88 -27.29
N ALA A 661 -19.91 -15.44 -26.71
CA ALA A 661 -19.82 -16.10 -25.40
C ALA A 661 -18.99 -17.39 -25.46
N SER A 662 -19.12 -18.18 -26.53
CA SER A 662 -18.28 -19.36 -26.79
C SER A 662 -16.81 -19.00 -26.98
N GLU A 663 -16.51 -17.93 -27.72
CA GLU A 663 -15.13 -17.44 -27.92
C GLU A 663 -14.48 -16.97 -26.60
N VAL A 664 -15.24 -16.29 -25.74
CA VAL A 664 -14.75 -15.88 -24.41
C VAL A 664 -14.62 -17.09 -23.47
N ALA A 665 -15.56 -18.03 -23.47
CA ALA A 665 -15.47 -19.25 -22.67
C ALA A 665 -14.23 -20.09 -23.05
N GLU A 666 -13.99 -20.27 -24.36
CA GLU A 666 -12.91 -21.11 -24.85
C GLU A 666 -11.53 -20.47 -24.67
N HIS A 667 -11.44 -19.13 -24.70
CA HIS A 667 -10.25 -18.37 -24.30
C HIS A 667 -9.80 -18.72 -22.87
N PHE A 668 -10.72 -18.66 -21.89
CA PHE A 668 -10.38 -18.99 -20.50
C PHE A 668 -10.20 -20.49 -20.25
N ASN A 669 -11.02 -21.35 -20.87
CA ASN A 669 -10.86 -22.81 -20.78
C ASN A 669 -9.51 -23.27 -21.35
N SER A 670 -9.04 -22.68 -22.46
CA SER A 670 -7.71 -22.98 -23.02
C SER A 670 -6.59 -22.64 -22.03
N LEU A 671 -6.61 -21.44 -21.46
CA LEU A 671 -5.60 -20.99 -20.50
C LEU A 671 -5.57 -21.83 -19.21
N VAL A 672 -6.72 -22.37 -18.77
CA VAL A 672 -6.80 -23.30 -17.63
C VAL A 672 -6.12 -24.63 -17.95
N ARG A 673 -6.39 -25.20 -19.14
CA ARG A 673 -5.78 -26.47 -19.61
C ARG A 673 -4.26 -26.33 -19.78
N GLU A 674 -3.81 -25.25 -20.42
CA GLU A 674 -2.39 -24.97 -20.63
C GLU A 674 -1.61 -24.80 -19.32
N LYS A 675 -2.14 -24.01 -18.39
CA LYS A 675 -1.44 -23.66 -17.13
C LYS A 675 -1.55 -24.73 -16.05
N LYS A 676 -2.22 -25.86 -16.31
CA LYS A 676 -2.48 -26.95 -15.34
C LYS A 676 -3.04 -26.42 -14.00
N ILE A 677 -3.92 -25.42 -14.07
CA ILE A 677 -4.62 -24.94 -12.88
C ILE A 677 -5.47 -26.11 -12.36
N ALA A 678 -5.38 -26.41 -11.07
CA ALA A 678 -5.96 -27.62 -10.48
C ALA A 678 -7.50 -27.62 -10.54
N THR A 679 -8.04 -28.13 -11.65
CA THR A 679 -9.41 -28.59 -11.80
C THR A 679 -9.56 -29.99 -11.20
N THR A 680 -10.73 -30.33 -10.67
CA THR A 680 -11.06 -31.72 -10.33
C THR A 680 -11.07 -32.59 -11.60
N PRO A 681 -10.69 -33.89 -11.53
CA PRO A 681 -10.71 -34.77 -12.70
C PRO A 681 -12.08 -34.91 -13.39
N SER A 682 -13.16 -34.56 -12.69
CA SER A 682 -14.54 -34.59 -13.17
C SER A 682 -15.00 -33.32 -13.92
N GLN A 683 -14.29 -32.19 -13.82
CA GLN A 683 -14.72 -30.89 -14.39
C GLN A 683 -13.54 -30.13 -15.04
N PRO A 684 -13.21 -30.40 -16.32
CA PRO A 684 -12.05 -29.81 -17.02
C PRO A 684 -12.31 -28.42 -17.64
N GLN A 685 -13.46 -27.81 -17.38
CA GLN A 685 -13.85 -26.48 -17.87
C GLN A 685 -14.18 -25.57 -16.70
N VAL A 686 -13.86 -24.28 -16.83
CA VAL A 686 -14.17 -23.22 -15.85
C VAL A 686 -15.24 -22.26 -16.36
N CYS A 687 -15.35 -22.11 -17.68
CA CYS A 687 -16.34 -21.27 -18.34
C CYS A 687 -17.32 -22.11 -19.16
N HIS A 688 -18.62 -21.83 -18.98
CA HIS A 688 -19.74 -22.49 -19.64
C HIS A 688 -20.64 -21.45 -20.33
N VAL A 689 -21.40 -21.84 -21.36
CA VAL A 689 -22.25 -20.90 -22.14
C VAL A 689 -23.73 -21.17 -21.89
N LEU A 690 -24.48 -20.14 -21.47
CA LEU A 690 -25.94 -20.16 -21.40
C LEU A 690 -26.53 -19.64 -22.73
N PRO A 691 -27.15 -20.51 -23.56
CA PRO A 691 -27.57 -20.15 -24.91
C PRO A 691 -28.82 -19.25 -24.96
N SER A 692 -29.70 -19.31 -23.95
CA SER A 692 -30.93 -18.53 -23.88
C SER A 692 -31.30 -18.18 -22.43
N ARG A 693 -31.99 -17.05 -22.26
CA ARG A 693 -32.68 -16.63 -21.02
C ARG A 693 -33.88 -17.52 -20.67
N SER A 694 -34.47 -18.18 -21.66
CA SER A 694 -35.64 -19.06 -21.51
C SER A 694 -35.31 -20.51 -21.17
N ARG A 695 -34.01 -20.86 -21.11
CA ARG A 695 -33.58 -22.20 -20.71
C ARG A 695 -33.49 -22.28 -19.18
N GLU A 696 -33.93 -23.40 -18.62
CA GLU A 696 -33.77 -23.71 -17.20
C GLU A 696 -32.29 -23.75 -16.79
N TRP A 697 -32.00 -23.46 -15.52
CA TRP A 697 -30.65 -23.57 -14.98
C TRP A 697 -30.19 -25.04 -14.97
N PRO A 698 -28.93 -25.38 -15.31
CA PRO A 698 -28.51 -26.78 -15.35
C PRO A 698 -28.42 -27.40 -13.95
N ASP A 699 -29.23 -28.42 -13.65
CA ASP A 699 -29.38 -29.07 -12.33
C ASP A 699 -28.07 -29.57 -11.69
N VAL A 700 -27.05 -29.81 -12.52
CA VAL A 700 -25.70 -30.25 -12.11
C VAL A 700 -24.94 -29.15 -11.35
N TYR A 701 -25.40 -27.90 -11.39
CA TYR A 701 -24.73 -26.73 -10.81
C TYR A 701 -25.66 -25.98 -9.84
N GLU A 702 -25.10 -25.53 -8.72
CA GLU A 702 -25.79 -24.60 -7.81
C GLU A 702 -26.19 -23.31 -8.56
N LEU A 703 -27.31 -22.70 -8.18
CA LEU A 703 -27.75 -21.40 -8.71
C LEU A 703 -26.68 -20.31 -8.50
N PRO A 704 -26.63 -19.26 -9.35
CA PRO A 704 -25.56 -18.30 -9.28
C PRO A 704 -25.70 -17.42 -8.03
N THR A 705 -24.68 -17.34 -7.20
CA THR A 705 -24.62 -16.44 -6.03
C THR A 705 -23.79 -15.18 -6.30
N VAL A 706 -23.19 -15.08 -7.49
CA VAL A 706 -22.47 -13.91 -7.99
C VAL A 706 -22.89 -13.65 -9.44
N ILE A 707 -23.53 -12.53 -9.72
CA ILE A 707 -23.98 -12.13 -11.06
C ILE A 707 -23.32 -10.81 -11.45
N ILE A 708 -22.78 -10.71 -12.68
CA ILE A 708 -22.11 -9.50 -13.18
C ILE A 708 -22.67 -9.14 -14.55
N SER A 709 -23.40 -8.02 -14.62
CA SER A 709 -23.85 -7.42 -15.87
C SER A 709 -22.74 -6.59 -16.50
N CYS A 710 -22.29 -7.03 -17.68
CA CYS A 710 -21.36 -6.32 -18.56
C CYS A 710 -22.09 -5.75 -19.78
N VAL A 711 -23.41 -5.58 -19.68
CA VAL A 711 -24.26 -5.06 -20.76
C VAL A 711 -24.20 -3.53 -20.73
N PRO A 712 -23.90 -2.85 -21.85
CA PRO A 712 -23.97 -1.40 -21.88
C PRO A 712 -25.45 -0.97 -21.85
N ALA A 713 -25.76 0.11 -21.13
CA ALA A 713 -27.14 0.63 -21.06
C ALA A 713 -27.66 1.15 -22.42
N VAL A 714 -26.77 1.44 -23.37
CA VAL A 714 -27.09 1.80 -24.75
C VAL A 714 -26.34 0.85 -25.68
N SER A 715 -27.04 0.31 -26.68
CA SER A 715 -26.48 -0.64 -27.65
C SER A 715 -25.56 0.07 -28.65
N ALA A 716 -24.40 -0.54 -28.90
CA ALA A 716 -23.35 0.04 -29.74
C ALA A 716 -23.62 -0.09 -31.25
N ASP A 717 -24.63 -0.88 -31.65
CA ASP A 717 -24.95 -1.13 -33.06
C ASP A 717 -25.99 -0.13 -33.61
N ASP A 718 -26.90 0.35 -32.75
CA ASP A 718 -28.11 1.11 -33.11
C ASP A 718 -28.38 2.34 -32.22
N GLY A 719 -27.63 2.51 -31.12
CA GLY A 719 -27.78 3.64 -30.20
C GLY A 719 -29.02 3.56 -29.30
N LEU A 720 -29.70 2.41 -29.22
CA LEU A 720 -30.95 2.28 -28.46
C LEU A 720 -30.71 1.81 -27.00
N PRO A 721 -31.56 2.23 -26.04
CA PRO A 721 -31.49 1.75 -24.66
C PRO A 721 -31.67 0.23 -24.54
N VAL A 722 -30.78 -0.44 -23.82
CA VAL A 722 -30.80 -1.89 -23.65
C VAL A 722 -31.61 -2.26 -22.42
N ASN A 723 -32.87 -2.61 -22.62
CA ASN A 723 -33.78 -3.07 -21.57
C ASN A 723 -33.44 -4.51 -21.11
N PHE A 724 -32.27 -4.69 -20.49
CA PHE A 724 -31.82 -5.96 -19.94
C PHE A 724 -32.36 -6.21 -18.52
N THR A 725 -32.80 -7.45 -18.29
CA THR A 725 -33.29 -7.98 -17.02
C THR A 725 -32.85 -9.44 -16.90
N LEU A 726 -32.79 -9.98 -15.68
CA LEU A 726 -32.54 -11.40 -15.43
C LEU A 726 -33.87 -12.19 -15.43
N PRO A 727 -33.89 -13.45 -15.86
CA PRO A 727 -34.97 -14.39 -15.54
C PRO A 727 -35.04 -14.62 -14.02
N GLU A 728 -36.25 -14.65 -13.45
CA GLU A 728 -36.44 -14.82 -11.99
C GLU A 728 -35.85 -16.13 -11.46
N GLN A 729 -35.92 -17.20 -12.25
CA GLN A 729 -35.26 -18.49 -11.96
C GLN A 729 -33.75 -18.39 -11.69
N TRP A 730 -33.05 -17.38 -12.23
CA TRP A 730 -31.61 -17.17 -11.99
C TRP A 730 -31.37 -16.36 -10.70
N LEU A 731 -32.41 -15.78 -10.10
CA LEU A 731 -32.39 -15.05 -8.83
C LEU A 731 -32.95 -15.88 -7.66
N SER A 732 -33.44 -17.10 -7.91
CA SER A 732 -34.03 -18.02 -6.91
C SER A 732 -33.02 -18.69 -5.97
N SER A 733 -31.78 -18.16 -5.85
CA SER A 733 -30.79 -18.65 -4.90
C SER A 733 -31.30 -18.51 -3.46
N PRO A 734 -31.37 -19.58 -2.65
CA PRO A 734 -31.92 -19.54 -1.29
C PRO A 734 -31.03 -18.76 -0.30
N THR A 735 -29.75 -18.55 -0.63
CA THR A 735 -28.82 -17.71 0.14
C THR A 735 -28.67 -16.30 -0.44
N GLY A 736 -29.50 -15.94 -1.43
CA GLY A 736 -29.33 -14.73 -2.22
C GLY A 736 -27.99 -14.73 -2.97
N GLY A 737 -27.32 -13.59 -3.00
CA GLY A 737 -26.07 -13.43 -3.74
C GLY A 737 -25.66 -11.97 -3.85
N VAL A 738 -24.72 -11.67 -4.76
CA VAL A 738 -24.41 -10.30 -5.19
C VAL A 738 -24.70 -10.13 -6.68
N VAL A 739 -25.35 -9.02 -7.05
CA VAL A 739 -25.46 -8.57 -8.44
C VAL A 739 -24.60 -7.31 -8.60
N VAL A 740 -23.71 -7.31 -9.58
CA VAL A 740 -22.90 -6.16 -9.98
C VAL A 740 -23.39 -5.65 -11.33
N GLU A 741 -23.90 -4.43 -11.37
CA GLU A 741 -24.12 -3.70 -12.62
C GLU A 741 -22.86 -2.90 -12.96
N LEU A 742 -22.43 -2.92 -14.23
CA LEU A 742 -21.26 -2.17 -14.70
C LEU A 742 -21.61 -0.93 -15.53
N ALA A 743 -22.87 -0.81 -15.95
CA ALA A 743 -23.40 0.45 -16.48
C ALA A 743 -23.73 1.42 -15.33
N TYR A 744 -23.39 2.70 -15.52
CA TYR A 744 -23.63 3.78 -14.54
C TYR A 744 -24.37 4.98 -15.12
N GLU A 745 -24.71 4.96 -16.41
CA GLU A 745 -25.58 5.96 -17.05
C GLU A 745 -26.64 5.20 -17.87
N PRO A 746 -27.94 5.26 -17.50
CA PRO A 746 -28.46 5.89 -16.29
C PRO A 746 -28.06 5.12 -15.02
N LEU A 747 -28.07 5.81 -13.88
CA LEU A 747 -27.80 5.23 -12.55
C LEU A 747 -28.77 4.11 -12.13
N VAL A 748 -29.98 4.12 -12.69
CA VAL A 748 -31.00 3.10 -12.49
C VAL A 748 -31.23 2.41 -13.83
N THR A 749 -30.44 1.37 -14.10
CA THR A 749 -30.70 0.46 -15.22
C THR A 749 -31.96 -0.37 -14.95
N PRO A 750 -32.59 -0.96 -15.99
CA PRO A 750 -33.72 -1.89 -15.79
C PRO A 750 -33.36 -3.11 -14.92
N LEU A 751 -32.09 -3.54 -14.91
CA LEU A 751 -31.59 -4.55 -13.98
C LEU A 751 -31.51 -4.01 -12.54
N VAL A 752 -30.95 -2.82 -12.33
CA VAL A 752 -30.92 -2.16 -11.01
C VAL A 752 -32.34 -2.00 -10.44
N ALA A 753 -33.30 -1.60 -11.27
CA ALA A 753 -34.71 -1.51 -10.89
C ALA A 753 -35.29 -2.89 -10.53
N GLN A 754 -35.03 -3.93 -11.33
CA GLN A 754 -35.47 -5.29 -11.05
C GLN A 754 -34.94 -5.81 -9.72
N ILE A 755 -33.63 -5.67 -9.45
CA ILE A 755 -33.03 -6.18 -8.21
C ILE A 755 -33.59 -5.43 -6.99
N ARG A 756 -33.77 -4.10 -7.08
CA ARG A 756 -34.40 -3.32 -6.00
C ARG A 756 -35.84 -3.76 -5.71
N ALA A 757 -36.63 -4.04 -6.75
CA ALA A 757 -37.98 -4.59 -6.57
C ALA A 757 -37.93 -6.00 -5.93
N TYR A 758 -37.08 -6.90 -6.43
CA TYR A 758 -36.93 -8.27 -5.93
C TYR A 758 -36.43 -8.33 -4.48
N GLN A 759 -35.56 -7.40 -4.08
CA GLN A 759 -35.13 -7.23 -2.69
C GLN A 759 -36.30 -6.84 -1.75
N GLN A 760 -37.27 -6.07 -2.24
CA GLN A 760 -38.42 -5.60 -1.47
C GLN A 760 -39.56 -6.64 -1.41
N SER A 761 -39.76 -7.43 -2.47
CA SER A 761 -40.93 -8.30 -2.61
C SER A 761 -40.66 -9.81 -2.50
N VAL A 762 -39.42 -10.29 -2.72
CA VAL A 762 -39.12 -11.73 -2.78
C VAL A 762 -37.96 -12.16 -1.88
N SER A 763 -36.80 -11.49 -1.95
CA SER A 763 -35.61 -11.93 -1.22
C SER A 763 -34.65 -10.77 -0.89
N PRO A 764 -34.61 -10.29 0.37
CA PRO A 764 -33.70 -9.22 0.78
C PRO A 764 -32.22 -9.66 0.87
N TYR A 765 -31.91 -10.94 0.60
CA TYR A 765 -30.56 -11.50 0.70
C TYR A 765 -29.69 -11.25 -0.53
N TRP A 766 -30.22 -10.60 -1.56
CA TRP A 766 -29.43 -10.10 -2.69
C TRP A 766 -28.79 -8.75 -2.35
N VAL A 767 -27.48 -8.64 -2.57
CA VAL A 767 -26.73 -7.38 -2.47
C VAL A 767 -26.55 -6.80 -3.87
N LEU A 768 -26.89 -5.52 -4.06
CA LEU A 768 -26.67 -4.81 -5.33
C LEU A 768 -25.40 -3.96 -5.23
N VAL A 769 -24.54 -4.05 -6.23
CA VAL A 769 -23.44 -3.12 -6.50
C VAL A 769 -23.76 -2.38 -7.80
N ASP A 770 -23.78 -1.06 -7.76
CA ASP A 770 -23.96 -0.22 -8.94
C ASP A 770 -22.63 0.06 -9.69
N GLY A 771 -22.76 0.60 -10.89
CA GLY A 771 -21.62 0.96 -11.72
C GLY A 771 -20.79 2.14 -11.20
N LEU A 772 -21.32 2.99 -10.30
CA LEU A 772 -20.54 4.08 -9.70
C LEU A 772 -19.47 3.53 -8.76
N GLY A 773 -19.81 2.52 -7.95
CA GLY A 773 -18.85 1.85 -7.07
C GLY A 773 -17.67 1.25 -7.85
N VAL A 774 -17.95 0.60 -8.99
CA VAL A 774 -16.93 -0.06 -9.81
C VAL A 774 -16.10 0.94 -10.63
N VAL A 775 -16.75 1.90 -11.32
CA VAL A 775 -16.02 2.92 -12.10
C VAL A 775 -15.13 3.77 -11.21
N SER A 776 -15.49 3.96 -9.94
CA SER A 776 -14.69 4.71 -8.97
C SER A 776 -13.36 4.04 -8.66
N GLU A 777 -13.36 2.76 -8.26
CA GLU A 777 -12.11 2.03 -8.00
C GLU A 777 -11.29 1.85 -9.30
N MET A 778 -11.95 1.70 -10.47
CA MET A 778 -11.30 1.59 -11.77
C MET A 778 -10.52 2.86 -12.14
N ALA A 779 -11.12 4.05 -11.91
CA ALA A 779 -10.50 5.34 -12.17
C ALA A 779 -9.41 5.70 -11.15
N ILE A 780 -9.60 5.31 -9.88
CA ILE A 780 -8.57 5.43 -8.83
C ILE A 780 -7.28 4.70 -9.23
N GLU A 781 -7.36 3.44 -9.63
CA GLU A 781 -6.17 2.69 -10.05
C GLU A 781 -5.60 3.23 -11.39
N ALA A 782 -6.46 3.69 -12.30
CA ALA A 782 -6.00 4.34 -13.53
C ALA A 782 -5.21 5.64 -13.25
N PHE A 783 -5.66 6.47 -12.31
CA PHE A 783 -4.94 7.67 -11.84
C PHE A 783 -3.56 7.30 -11.28
N GLU A 784 -3.49 6.27 -10.43
CA GLU A 784 -2.25 5.80 -9.81
C GLU A 784 -1.25 5.26 -10.84
N LEU A 785 -1.71 4.49 -11.82
CA LEU A 785 -0.90 4.01 -12.95
C LEU A 785 -0.41 5.16 -13.83
N MET A 786 -1.28 6.11 -14.18
CA MET A 786 -0.97 7.24 -15.05
C MET A 786 0.03 8.24 -14.45
N THR A 787 -0.18 8.64 -13.19
CA THR A 787 0.59 9.71 -12.53
C THR A 787 1.80 9.18 -11.76
N GLY A 788 1.73 7.95 -11.24
CA GLY A 788 2.66 7.45 -10.23
C GLY A 788 2.43 8.02 -8.83
N ARG A 789 1.28 8.68 -8.58
CA ARG A 789 0.89 9.29 -7.31
C ARG A 789 -0.38 8.65 -6.76
N MET A 790 -0.42 8.46 -5.45
CA MET A 790 -1.57 7.86 -4.76
C MET A 790 -2.81 8.70 -5.01
N ALA A 791 -3.95 8.04 -5.26
CA ALA A 791 -5.21 8.74 -5.46
C ALA A 791 -5.78 9.24 -4.12
N PRO A 792 -6.39 10.44 -4.06
CA PRO A 792 -7.26 10.82 -2.95
C PRO A 792 -8.59 10.05 -3.08
N ARG A 793 -8.64 8.83 -2.53
CA ARG A 793 -9.68 7.85 -2.81
C ARG A 793 -11.05 8.29 -2.28
N ARG A 794 -11.10 8.93 -1.11
CA ARG A 794 -12.33 9.54 -0.58
C ARG A 794 -12.88 10.60 -1.55
N LEU A 795 -12.03 11.50 -2.03
CA LEU A 795 -12.43 12.58 -2.94
C LEU A 795 -12.93 12.03 -4.29
N MET A 796 -12.20 11.09 -4.90
CA MET A 796 -12.61 10.47 -6.16
C MET A 796 -13.93 9.68 -6.06
N LYS A 797 -14.25 9.12 -4.88
CA LYS A 797 -15.50 8.39 -4.63
C LYS A 797 -16.71 9.27 -4.30
N GLN A 798 -16.52 10.56 -4.04
CA GLN A 798 -17.64 11.48 -3.85
C GLN A 798 -18.36 11.71 -5.20
N PRO A 799 -19.68 11.95 -5.20
CA PRO A 799 -20.44 12.18 -6.42
C PRO A 799 -20.07 13.54 -7.04
N VAL A 800 -19.02 13.57 -7.87
CA VAL A 800 -18.56 14.78 -8.56
C VAL A 800 -19.57 15.16 -9.65
N CYS A 801 -20.52 16.03 -9.31
CA CYS A 801 -21.42 16.65 -10.29
C CYS A 801 -20.59 17.40 -11.35
N PRO A 802 -20.71 17.06 -12.65
CA PRO A 802 -20.06 17.83 -13.70
C PRO A 802 -20.61 19.27 -13.68
N PRO A 803 -19.78 20.32 -13.79
CA PRO A 803 -20.22 21.71 -13.65
C PRO A 803 -21.27 22.15 -14.69
N GLN A 804 -21.40 21.40 -15.80
CA GLN A 804 -22.44 21.59 -16.81
C GLN A 804 -23.83 21.10 -16.35
N ARG A 805 -23.93 20.05 -15.51
CA ARG A 805 -25.24 19.53 -15.03
C ARG A 805 -25.91 20.44 -13.99
N THR A 806 -25.16 21.32 -13.33
CA THR A 806 -25.69 22.24 -12.31
C THR A 806 -26.73 23.24 -12.86
N GLN A 807 -26.63 23.59 -14.14
CA GLN A 807 -27.57 24.51 -14.82
C GLN A 807 -28.85 23.82 -15.33
N ASP A 808 -28.82 22.50 -15.57
CA ASP A 808 -30.01 21.74 -15.99
C ASP A 808 -30.77 21.15 -14.81
N LEU A 809 -30.08 20.73 -13.74
CA LEU A 809 -30.73 20.33 -12.48
C LEU A 809 -31.54 21.48 -11.86
N SER A 810 -31.03 22.71 -11.93
CA SER A 810 -31.74 23.90 -11.46
C SER A 810 -32.94 24.31 -12.35
N ARG A 811 -33.06 23.77 -13.57
CA ARG A 811 -34.27 23.88 -14.42
C ARG A 811 -35.26 22.75 -14.16
N LEU A 812 -34.79 21.51 -14.05
CA LEU A 812 -35.64 20.34 -13.78
C LEU A 812 -36.33 20.45 -12.40
N LEU A 813 -35.63 20.98 -11.39
CA LEU A 813 -36.19 21.27 -10.07
C LEU A 813 -37.20 22.44 -10.05
N GLN A 814 -37.40 23.14 -11.18
CA GLN A 814 -38.45 24.17 -11.33
C GLN A 814 -39.71 23.65 -12.05
N SER A 815 -39.67 22.47 -12.69
CA SER A 815 -40.79 21.92 -13.46
C SER A 815 -41.67 20.90 -12.73
N GLU A 816 -41.19 20.28 -11.65
CA GLU A 816 -41.94 19.25 -10.91
C GLU A 816 -42.02 19.55 -9.41
N ILE A 817 -42.96 20.43 -9.01
CA ILE A 817 -43.32 20.66 -7.60
C ILE A 817 -44.83 20.44 -7.42
N VAL A 818 -45.22 19.20 -7.13
CA VAL A 818 -46.53 18.84 -6.57
C VAL A 818 -46.34 17.89 -5.39
N SER A 819 -46.29 18.47 -4.19
CA SER A 819 -46.51 17.84 -2.87
C SER A 819 -45.84 16.47 -2.57
N GLN A 820 -44.70 16.48 -1.88
CA GLN A 820 -44.60 15.98 -0.50
C GLN A 820 -43.29 16.48 0.18
N PRO A 821 -43.19 16.49 1.53
CA PRO A 821 -42.20 17.33 2.23
C PRO A 821 -40.80 16.68 2.37
N CYS A 822 -39.77 17.42 1.97
CA CYS A 822 -38.39 17.16 2.38
C CYS A 822 -38.00 18.09 3.54
N TYR A 823 -37.38 17.54 4.59
CA TYR A 823 -36.80 18.35 5.67
C TYR A 823 -35.47 18.98 5.21
N PRO A 824 -35.28 20.31 5.34
CA PRO A 824 -34.04 20.97 4.94
C PRO A 824 -32.94 20.78 5.98
N CYS A 825 -31.70 20.58 5.54
CA CYS A 825 -30.51 20.57 6.40
C CYS A 825 -29.90 21.98 6.42
N THR A 826 -29.86 22.62 7.58
CA THR A 826 -29.42 24.02 7.73
C THR A 826 -27.95 24.13 8.11
N TYR A 827 -27.14 24.69 7.22
CA TYR A 827 -25.90 25.38 7.56
C TYR A 827 -25.87 26.71 6.80
N LEU A 828 -25.89 27.82 7.54
CA LEU A 828 -25.71 29.17 7.01
C LEU A 828 -24.32 29.68 7.35
N MET A 829 -23.68 30.32 6.38
CA MET A 829 -22.58 31.27 6.59
C MET A 829 -23.20 32.66 6.69
N GLU A 830 -22.72 33.51 7.60
CA GLU A 830 -23.00 34.95 7.57
C GLU A 830 -21.69 35.73 7.77
N ASP A 831 -21.36 36.58 6.79
CA ASP A 831 -20.36 37.64 6.88
C ASP A 831 -21.08 38.97 7.20
N SER A 832 -20.50 39.83 8.05
CA SER A 832 -20.85 41.25 8.15
C SER A 832 -19.77 42.10 8.87
N PRO A 833 -19.40 43.29 8.36
CA PRO A 833 -18.37 44.14 8.97
C PRO A 833 -18.88 45.52 9.49
N LEU A 834 -17.99 46.26 10.20
CA LEU A 834 -18.10 47.69 10.61
C LEU A 834 -19.15 47.99 11.73
N ASP A 835 -19.01 49.01 12.60
CA ASP A 835 -17.89 49.93 12.86
C ASP A 835 -17.86 50.52 14.31
N ILE A 836 -16.73 51.15 14.66
CA ILE A 836 -16.49 52.22 15.68
C ILE A 836 -17.29 52.23 17.01
N LEU A 837 -16.57 52.12 18.14
CA LEU A 837 -16.54 53.13 19.23
C LEU A 837 -15.37 52.92 20.22
N ARG A 838 -14.89 54.03 20.82
CA ARG A 838 -13.84 54.16 21.88
C ARG A 838 -14.35 55.20 22.92
N PRO A 839 -13.75 55.44 24.11
CA PRO A 839 -12.45 55.02 24.69
C PRO A 839 -12.65 54.25 26.04
N SER A 840 -11.78 54.16 27.07
CA SER A 840 -10.53 54.86 27.49
C SER A 840 -9.61 54.03 28.41
N VAL A 841 -8.40 54.55 28.66
CA VAL A 841 -7.26 53.91 29.38
C VAL A 841 -7.17 54.32 30.86
N THR A 842 -6.53 53.50 31.71
CA THR A 842 -5.69 53.78 32.93
C THR A 842 -5.92 52.71 34.04
N ARG A 843 -4.98 52.35 34.95
CA ARG A 843 -3.55 52.69 35.14
C ARG A 843 -2.81 51.58 35.96
N ASN A 844 -1.49 51.51 35.78
CA ASN A 844 -0.37 51.10 36.68
C ASN A 844 -0.59 50.20 37.93
N GLY A 845 0.38 49.32 38.23
CA GLY A 845 0.81 49.07 39.62
C GLY A 845 1.36 47.69 40.01
N THR A 846 2.67 47.46 39.85
CA THR A 846 3.48 46.56 40.69
C THR A 846 4.23 47.41 41.76
N PRO A 847 4.98 46.89 42.78
CA PRO A 847 5.47 45.51 42.97
C PRO A 847 5.48 44.94 44.43
N ASP A 848 6.04 43.73 44.55
CA ASP A 848 6.92 43.17 45.60
C ASP A 848 6.51 42.87 47.07
N LEU A 849 6.82 41.62 47.45
CA LEU A 849 7.57 41.11 48.62
C LEU A 849 7.35 41.70 50.03
N GLY A 850 6.90 40.85 50.97
CA GLY A 850 6.97 41.09 52.41
C GLY A 850 6.65 39.83 53.24
N GLN A 851 7.53 39.45 54.18
CA GLN A 851 7.45 38.18 54.92
C GLN A 851 6.56 38.24 56.19
N THR A 852 6.07 37.05 56.59
CA THR A 852 5.57 36.58 57.91
C THR A 852 6.05 37.34 59.17
N PRO A 853 5.28 37.42 60.30
CA PRO A 853 4.70 36.22 60.96
C PRO A 853 3.40 36.33 61.84
N LEU A 854 2.87 35.14 62.16
CA LEU A 854 2.11 34.64 63.35
C LEU A 854 1.23 35.53 64.28
N GLN A 855 0.01 34.98 64.52
CA GLN A 855 -0.77 34.90 65.79
C GLN A 855 -1.57 36.09 66.38
N ALA A 856 -2.88 36.08 66.14
CA ALA A 856 -4.00 36.34 67.08
C ALA A 856 -5.33 35.94 66.37
N THR A 857 -6.45 35.51 66.97
CA THR A 857 -6.78 35.10 68.35
C THR A 857 -7.92 34.05 68.30
N SER A 858 -8.20 33.34 69.38
CA SER A 858 -9.31 32.39 69.50
C SER A 858 -10.60 33.02 70.05
N ILE A 859 -11.75 32.37 69.80
CA ILE A 859 -12.85 32.12 70.77
C ILE A 859 -13.88 31.15 70.15
N GLN A 860 -14.51 30.32 70.98
CA GLN A 860 -15.56 29.34 70.59
C GLN A 860 -16.90 29.71 71.22
N ILE A 861 -18.03 29.30 70.61
CA ILE A 861 -19.21 28.83 71.36
C ILE A 861 -20.04 27.84 70.51
N SER A 862 -21.05 27.17 71.09
CA SER A 862 -21.60 25.91 70.57
C SER A 862 -23.05 25.61 70.98
N ARG A 863 -23.63 24.54 70.39
CA ARG A 863 -24.98 23.97 70.64
C ARG A 863 -26.14 24.83 70.07
N PRO A 864 -27.40 24.32 69.96
CA PRO A 864 -27.94 22.98 70.28
C PRO A 864 -28.64 22.25 69.09
N ARG A 865 -29.46 21.22 69.37
CA ARG A 865 -30.22 20.34 68.42
C ARG A 865 -31.75 20.47 68.60
N PHE A 866 -32.52 20.10 67.55
CA PHE A 866 -33.87 19.46 67.48
C PHE A 866 -34.12 19.09 65.99
N ASN A 867 -34.96 18.17 65.49
CA ASN A 867 -35.67 16.96 65.97
C ASN A 867 -35.62 15.94 64.78
N SER A 868 -35.86 14.62 64.82
CA SER A 868 -36.34 13.61 65.79
C SER A 868 -37.84 13.53 66.12
N GLU A 869 -38.63 12.89 65.23
CA GLU A 869 -39.97 12.29 65.44
C GLU A 869 -40.22 11.19 64.38
N SER A 870 -41.19 10.27 64.56
CA SER A 870 -41.04 9.01 65.32
C SER A 870 -42.28 8.09 65.16
N ILE A 871 -42.13 6.76 65.30
CA ILE A 871 -43.21 5.79 65.69
C ILE A 871 -44.28 5.60 64.54
N GLN A 872 -44.95 4.45 64.28
CA GLN A 872 -45.53 3.40 65.16
C GLN A 872 -45.80 2.07 64.39
N ASN A 873 -45.55 0.91 65.04
CA ASN A 873 -46.27 -0.39 64.94
C ASN A 873 -46.46 -1.09 63.55
N VAL A 874 -46.88 -2.37 63.40
CA VAL A 874 -47.33 -3.43 64.34
C VAL A 874 -46.97 -4.86 63.84
N GLU A 875 -47.03 -5.84 64.76
CA GLU A 875 -47.28 -7.31 64.67
C GLU A 875 -47.52 -7.95 63.27
N THR A 876 -46.81 -9.00 62.80
CA THR A 876 -46.58 -10.42 63.24
C THR A 876 -47.70 -11.44 62.92
N CYS A 877 -47.29 -12.69 62.62
CA CYS A 877 -48.11 -13.91 62.43
C CYS A 877 -48.99 -13.97 61.16
N SER A 878 -49.28 -15.10 60.51
CA SER A 878 -48.81 -16.52 60.59
C SER A 878 -49.13 -17.21 59.22
N SER A 879 -48.98 -18.51 58.91
CA SER A 879 -48.68 -19.75 59.66
C SER A 879 -48.02 -20.82 58.75
N LYS A 880 -47.79 -22.04 59.27
CA LYS A 880 -47.05 -23.16 58.63
C LYS A 880 -47.94 -24.07 57.76
N THR A 881 -47.33 -24.81 56.81
CA THR A 881 -47.54 -26.23 56.37
C THR A 881 -47.27 -26.38 54.84
N THR A 882 -46.63 -27.42 54.28
CA THR A 882 -45.94 -28.63 54.81
C THR A 882 -44.85 -29.14 53.83
N ASN A 883 -43.87 -29.91 54.33
CA ASN A 883 -42.84 -30.70 53.58
C ASN A 883 -43.46 -31.99 52.94
N PRO A 884 -42.75 -32.88 52.17
CA PRO A 884 -41.28 -33.05 51.99
C PRO A 884 -40.73 -33.41 50.58
N GLY A 885 -39.38 -33.53 50.46
CA GLY A 885 -38.74 -34.68 49.76
C GLY A 885 -37.75 -34.40 48.60
N CYS A 886 -36.52 -34.96 48.72
CA CYS A 886 -35.41 -35.06 47.73
C CYS A 886 -34.87 -33.75 47.11
N GLU A 887 -33.57 -33.43 47.05
CA GLU A 887 -32.30 -34.14 46.75
C GLU A 887 -31.85 -34.06 45.27
N ASP A 888 -30.65 -33.49 45.11
CA ASP A 888 -29.61 -33.71 44.09
C ASP A 888 -29.61 -33.11 42.65
N GLU A 889 -28.34 -32.90 42.23
CA GLU A 889 -27.70 -32.73 40.90
C GLU A 889 -27.98 -31.56 39.92
N LEU A 890 -26.98 -30.66 39.87
CA LEU A 890 -26.14 -30.27 38.71
C LEU A 890 -26.69 -29.69 37.37
N ALA A 891 -25.98 -28.64 36.95
CA ALA A 891 -25.45 -28.39 35.60
C ALA A 891 -26.39 -27.98 34.44
N ALA A 892 -26.52 -26.65 34.32
CA ALA A 892 -26.55 -25.85 33.09
C ALA A 892 -26.38 -26.56 31.73
N THR A 893 -27.31 -26.28 30.81
CA THR A 893 -27.13 -26.39 29.35
C THR A 893 -27.70 -25.16 28.64
N THR A 894 -26.86 -24.44 27.89
CA THR A 894 -27.22 -23.54 26.77
C THR A 894 -25.91 -23.10 26.10
N ASP A 895 -25.42 -23.91 25.16
CA ASP A 895 -24.35 -23.53 24.23
C ASP A 895 -24.96 -22.90 22.97
N ASP A 896 -24.30 -21.88 22.43
CA ASP A 896 -24.63 -21.27 21.12
C ASP A 896 -23.36 -21.26 20.24
N GLU A 897 -22.97 -22.44 19.75
CA GLU A 897 -21.78 -22.61 18.90
C GLU A 897 -22.05 -22.30 17.42
N TYR A 898 -21.29 -21.36 16.85
CA TYR A 898 -21.17 -21.19 15.40
C TYR A 898 -20.25 -22.26 14.78
N ILE A 899 -20.81 -23.44 14.52
CA ILE A 899 -20.11 -24.56 13.89
C ILE A 899 -19.79 -24.25 12.42
N LEU A 900 -18.50 -24.31 12.06
CA LEU A 900 -18.01 -24.39 10.68
C LEU A 900 -17.56 -25.83 10.41
N CYS A 901 -18.39 -26.59 9.68
CA CYS A 901 -18.24 -28.04 9.57
C CYS A 901 -16.93 -28.49 8.92
N THR A 902 -16.19 -29.36 9.62
CA THR A 902 -15.14 -30.22 9.09
C THR A 902 -15.73 -31.54 8.60
N VAL A 903 -15.32 -32.03 7.42
CA VAL A 903 -15.47 -33.44 7.00
C VAL A 903 -14.17 -33.89 6.34
N GLU A 904 -13.81 -35.15 6.56
CA GLU A 904 -12.52 -35.74 6.22
C GLU A 904 -12.41 -36.25 4.77
N GLY A 905 -11.19 -36.63 4.38
CA GLY A 905 -10.92 -37.37 3.15
C GLY A 905 -9.70 -38.28 3.32
N ASN A 906 -9.92 -39.52 3.75
CA ASN A 906 -8.86 -40.52 3.92
C ASN A 906 -8.18 -40.87 2.58
N LEU A 907 -6.84 -40.83 2.55
CA LEU A 907 -6.03 -41.41 1.47
C LEU A 907 -4.98 -42.37 2.06
N ALA A 908 -4.95 -43.59 1.52
CA ALA A 908 -4.21 -44.70 2.10
C ALA A 908 -2.69 -44.61 1.92
N ARG A 909 -1.95 -45.22 2.85
CA ARG A 909 -0.48 -45.28 2.83
C ARG A 909 0.05 -46.29 1.79
N ARG A 910 1.19 -45.94 1.15
CA ARG A 910 2.28 -46.77 0.57
C ARG A 910 2.58 -46.44 -0.92
N PRO A 911 3.84 -46.58 -1.38
CA PRO A 911 5.10 -46.28 -0.68
C PRO A 911 6.01 -45.35 -1.50
N LEU A 912 7.17 -44.98 -0.94
CA LEU A 912 8.16 -44.10 -1.57
C LEU A 912 8.87 -44.75 -2.77
N LEU A 913 8.97 -44.02 -3.88
CA LEU A 913 10.04 -44.17 -4.86
C LEU A 913 10.83 -42.86 -4.92
N LYS A 914 12.13 -42.91 -4.59
CA LYS A 914 13.04 -41.77 -4.66
C LYS A 914 13.43 -41.50 -6.11
N ASN A 915 13.66 -40.23 -6.44
CA ASN A 915 14.70 -39.84 -7.39
C ASN A 915 15.26 -38.46 -7.03
N HIS A 916 16.58 -38.35 -6.88
CA HIS A 916 17.28 -37.14 -6.45
C HIS A 916 17.90 -36.39 -7.64
N ARG A 917 17.68 -35.08 -7.70
CA ARG A 917 18.66 -34.01 -8.04
C ARG A 917 18.20 -32.78 -7.24
N VAL A 918 18.90 -32.22 -6.24
CA VAL A 918 20.34 -32.15 -5.94
C VAL A 918 21.13 -31.47 -7.06
N PHE A 919 21.12 -30.13 -6.99
CA PHE A 919 22.36 -29.38 -7.08
C PHE A 919 22.91 -29.25 -5.66
N ALA A 920 24.22 -29.36 -5.50
CA ALA A 920 24.91 -29.17 -4.22
C ALA A 920 26.13 -28.29 -4.45
N GLU A 921 26.15 -27.13 -3.81
CA GLU A 921 27.35 -26.30 -3.65
C GLU A 921 27.96 -26.64 -2.29
N VAL A 922 29.24 -27.02 -2.29
CA VAL A 922 30.08 -27.32 -1.12
C VAL A 922 31.55 -27.03 -1.51
N PRO A 923 32.44 -26.70 -0.56
CA PRO A 923 33.23 -25.48 -0.70
C PRO A 923 34.74 -25.71 -0.87
N GLU A 924 35.48 -24.60 -0.97
CA GLU A 924 36.94 -24.57 -0.98
C GLU A 924 37.59 -25.27 0.22
N SER A 925 38.69 -26.00 -0.01
CA SER A 925 39.88 -25.93 0.86
C SER A 925 41.11 -26.64 0.26
N ALA A 926 42.28 -26.09 0.61
CA ALA A 926 43.59 -26.76 0.76
C ALA A 926 44.32 -27.39 -0.47
N TYR A 927 45.45 -26.75 -0.81
CA TYR A 927 46.76 -27.35 -1.19
C TYR A 927 46.91 -28.35 -2.37
N GLY A 928 47.96 -28.15 -3.18
CA GLY A 928 48.70 -29.27 -3.79
C GLY A 928 48.97 -29.20 -5.30
N ASP A 929 50.06 -28.53 -5.69
CA ASP A 929 51.08 -29.00 -6.63
C ASP A 929 50.73 -29.80 -7.92
N ASN A 930 51.08 -29.15 -9.05
CA ASN A 930 51.98 -29.66 -10.12
C ASN A 930 51.48 -30.50 -11.33
N TYR A 931 52.24 -30.33 -12.42
CA TYR A 931 52.44 -31.15 -13.63
C TYR A 931 51.26 -31.51 -14.58
N SER A 932 51.07 -30.60 -15.55
CA SER A 932 51.26 -30.83 -17.00
C SER A 932 50.64 -32.02 -17.77
N SER A 933 50.06 -31.68 -18.93
CA SER A 933 50.12 -32.41 -20.22
C SER A 933 49.47 -33.79 -20.34
N ALA A 934 49.21 -34.35 -21.54
CA ALA A 934 48.74 -33.83 -22.84
C ALA A 934 48.63 -35.05 -23.80
N ARG A 935 47.70 -35.00 -24.78
CA ARG A 935 47.64 -35.87 -25.99
C ARG A 935 47.43 -37.38 -25.75
N ASP A 936 46.32 -37.98 -26.21
CA ASP A 936 45.94 -38.36 -27.60
C ASP A 936 46.25 -39.85 -27.86
N LEU A 937 45.65 -40.42 -28.92
CA LEU A 937 45.96 -41.73 -29.54
C LEU A 937 45.47 -42.98 -28.74
N ASN A 938 44.91 -44.05 -29.34
CA ASN A 938 44.50 -44.28 -30.74
C ASN A 938 43.67 -45.58 -30.92
N LEU A 939 43.05 -45.76 -32.12
CA LEU A 939 42.75 -47.06 -32.80
C LEU A 939 41.72 -48.02 -32.11
N ASN A 940 40.97 -48.92 -32.79
CA ASN A 940 40.78 -49.22 -34.22
C ASN A 940 39.48 -50.03 -34.52
N SER A 941 39.08 -50.10 -35.81
CA SER A 941 38.42 -51.27 -36.48
C SER A 941 36.96 -51.68 -36.08
N THR A 942 36.08 -52.29 -36.90
CA THR A 942 36.02 -52.60 -38.37
C THR A 942 34.60 -53.03 -38.84
N GLN A 943 34.26 -52.80 -40.13
CA GLN A 943 33.34 -53.61 -41.00
C GLN A 943 31.82 -53.73 -40.65
N SER A 944 30.86 -53.98 -41.57
CA SER A 944 30.82 -53.90 -43.06
C SER A 944 29.37 -53.78 -43.65
N SER A 945 29.32 -53.56 -44.97
CA SER A 945 28.28 -53.55 -46.04
C SER A 945 26.92 -54.32 -45.87
N ARG A 946 25.89 -54.25 -46.77
CA ARG A 946 25.84 -53.99 -48.25
C ARG A 946 24.41 -53.79 -48.83
N ARG A 947 24.33 -53.30 -50.10
CA ARG A 947 23.15 -53.18 -51.04
C ARG A 947 22.17 -52.03 -50.69
N LYS A 948 21.53 -51.28 -51.61
CA LYS A 948 21.44 -51.10 -53.09
C LYS A 948 20.76 -49.70 -53.32
N PHE A 949 20.52 -49.01 -54.44
CA PHE A 949 20.83 -48.86 -55.91
C PHE A 949 19.93 -47.67 -56.40
N GLU A 950 19.88 -47.06 -57.59
CA GLU A 950 20.59 -46.87 -58.89
C GLU A 950 19.73 -45.79 -59.64
N ARG A 951 20.10 -44.80 -60.47
CA ARG A 951 21.31 -44.19 -61.10
C ARG A 951 21.13 -42.63 -60.95
N LYS A 952 21.61 -41.62 -61.68
CA LYS A 952 22.62 -41.20 -62.71
C LYS A 952 22.67 -39.62 -62.59
N SER A 953 23.29 -38.70 -63.34
CA SER A 953 24.29 -38.49 -64.43
C SER A 953 24.51 -36.96 -64.55
N ASP A 954 25.42 -36.31 -65.29
CA ASP A 954 26.79 -36.48 -65.86
C ASP A 954 27.07 -35.09 -66.55
N ALA A 955 28.26 -34.49 -66.70
CA ALA A 955 29.59 -34.57 -66.09
C ALA A 955 30.43 -33.33 -66.55
N ASN A 956 31.67 -33.14 -66.03
CA ASN A 956 32.73 -32.18 -66.47
C ASN A 956 32.48 -30.67 -66.19
N THR A 957 33.45 -29.77 -65.89
CA THR A 957 34.91 -29.72 -65.54
C THR A 957 35.24 -28.29 -65.00
N GLY A 958 36.37 -27.87 -64.42
CA GLY A 958 37.67 -28.49 -64.07
C GLY A 958 38.74 -27.43 -63.64
N ASP A 959 39.87 -27.87 -63.09
CA ASP A 959 41.21 -27.22 -62.87
C ASP A 959 41.43 -25.83 -62.19
N GLY A 960 42.53 -25.73 -61.39
CA GLY A 960 43.29 -24.48 -61.14
C GLY A 960 43.49 -24.00 -59.67
N PRO A 961 44.73 -23.95 -59.11
CA PRO A 961 45.03 -23.45 -57.74
C PRO A 961 45.99 -22.22 -57.67
N VAL A 962 46.14 -21.60 -56.47
CA VAL A 962 47.39 -21.00 -55.84
C VAL A 962 47.08 -19.96 -54.73
N LEU A 963 48.01 -19.80 -53.76
CA LEU A 963 48.09 -18.83 -52.61
C LEU A 963 49.26 -17.81 -52.86
N PRO A 964 49.55 -16.72 -52.09
CA PRO A 964 49.25 -16.48 -50.67
C PRO A 964 49.01 -14.99 -50.22
N SER A 965 49.14 -14.78 -48.90
CA SER A 965 49.25 -13.56 -48.07
C SER A 965 49.90 -12.27 -48.60
N ASN A 966 49.51 -11.12 -48.03
CA ASN A 966 50.43 -10.23 -47.28
C ASN A 966 49.74 -9.18 -46.36
N ASP A 967 50.36 -8.93 -45.19
CA ASP A 967 50.26 -7.72 -44.34
C ASP A 967 51.32 -6.72 -44.87
N PRO A 968 51.09 -5.39 -44.89
CA PRO A 968 51.44 -4.60 -43.70
C PRO A 968 50.51 -3.42 -43.38
N ARG A 969 50.08 -3.38 -42.11
CA ARG A 969 50.35 -2.33 -41.09
C ARG A 969 50.74 -0.89 -41.52
N ARG A 970 50.46 0.00 -40.56
CA ARG A 970 51.32 1.09 -40.03
C ARG A 970 51.14 2.53 -40.57
N THR A 971 50.57 3.37 -39.69
CA THR A 971 51.10 4.69 -39.22
C THR A 971 51.14 5.87 -40.23
N VAL A 972 51.13 7.16 -39.84
CA VAL A 972 51.18 7.81 -38.50
C VAL A 972 50.35 9.12 -38.47
N GLU A 973 50.56 9.98 -37.46
CA GLU A 973 50.10 11.38 -37.27
C GLU A 973 49.75 12.22 -38.54
N GLY A 974 48.89 13.24 -38.46
CA GLY A 974 48.21 13.81 -37.28
C GLY A 974 47.59 15.18 -37.56
N SER A 975 47.56 16.06 -36.53
CA SER A 975 47.46 17.54 -36.59
C SER A 975 47.04 18.17 -37.95
N SER A 976 45.76 18.49 -38.15
CA SER A 976 45.13 19.78 -37.79
C SER A 976 45.54 20.97 -38.66
N GLU A 977 44.57 21.61 -39.34
CA GLU A 977 44.21 23.04 -39.14
C GLU A 977 43.03 23.49 -40.03
N TYR A 978 42.24 24.45 -39.54
CA TYR A 978 41.35 25.34 -40.31
C TYR A 978 42.20 26.47 -40.92
N PRO A 979 41.84 27.18 -42.05
CA PRO A 979 40.54 27.80 -42.31
C PRO A 979 40.11 27.80 -43.81
N SER A 980 39.41 28.82 -44.32
CA SER A 980 37.93 28.83 -44.45
C SER A 980 37.43 29.94 -45.44
N VAL A 981 36.10 30.13 -45.54
CA VAL A 981 35.36 31.24 -46.23
C VAL A 981 35.27 31.22 -47.78
N ILE A 982 34.24 31.93 -48.30
CA ILE A 982 33.96 32.35 -49.70
C ILE A 982 33.58 31.20 -50.66
N SER A 983 32.31 30.84 -50.89
CA SER A 983 31.09 31.57 -51.30
C SER A 983 30.99 31.94 -52.79
N GLN A 984 29.88 31.51 -53.43
CA GLN A 984 29.12 32.28 -54.45
C GLN A 984 27.85 31.53 -54.90
N THR A 985 26.78 32.28 -55.16
CA THR A 985 25.58 31.86 -55.91
C THR A 985 25.39 32.79 -57.12
N PRO A 986 24.71 32.32 -58.18
CA PRO A 986 23.42 32.92 -58.58
C PRO A 986 22.33 31.85 -58.84
N GLN A 987 21.03 32.10 -58.56
CA GLN A 987 19.98 32.66 -59.44
C GLN A 987 19.74 31.87 -60.76
N VAL A 988 18.52 31.72 -61.34
CA VAL A 988 17.40 32.66 -61.60
C VAL A 988 16.08 31.84 -61.73
N SER A 989 15.01 32.04 -60.93
CA SER A 989 13.75 32.81 -61.19
C SER A 989 12.79 32.25 -62.30
N ARG A 990 11.44 32.45 -62.32
CA ARG A 990 10.55 33.42 -61.63
C ARG A 990 9.03 33.06 -61.67
N LEU A 991 8.22 33.94 -61.01
CA LEU A 991 6.73 34.08 -61.03
C LEU A 991 5.97 33.00 -60.22
N ALA A 992 4.72 33.15 -59.73
CA ALA A 992 3.74 34.25 -59.52
C ALA A 992 2.57 33.68 -58.65
N ARG A 993 1.55 34.35 -58.10
CA ARG A 993 1.09 35.74 -57.74
C ARG A 993 -0.15 35.52 -56.82
N SER A 994 -0.70 36.43 -55.99
CA SER A 994 -0.24 37.63 -55.25
C SER A 994 -1.41 38.17 -54.38
N SER A 995 -1.15 39.14 -53.49
CA SER A 995 -2.11 40.01 -52.73
C SER A 995 -3.02 39.35 -51.68
N SER A 996 -3.34 40.00 -50.53
CA SER A 996 -3.05 41.38 -50.06
C SER A 996 -2.88 41.50 -48.53
N LEU A 997 -2.10 42.51 -48.09
CA LEU A 997 -1.97 43.05 -46.72
C LEU A 997 -2.17 44.58 -46.74
N PRO A 998 -2.37 45.23 -45.58
CA PRO A 998 -1.32 46.12 -45.01
C PRO A 998 -0.98 45.76 -43.54
N ILE A 999 0.28 45.64 -43.10
CA ILE A 999 1.32 46.66 -42.79
C ILE A 999 1.17 47.24 -41.35
N VAL A 1000 2.01 46.99 -40.30
CA VAL A 1000 3.51 47.09 -40.10
C VAL A 1000 3.91 48.50 -39.57
N PRO A 1001 4.94 48.77 -38.70
CA PRO A 1001 6.15 47.99 -38.32
C PRO A 1001 6.65 47.98 -36.81
N MET A 1002 7.70 47.18 -36.51
CA MET A 1002 8.95 47.47 -35.68
C MET A 1002 8.91 47.96 -34.21
N THR A 1003 9.94 47.85 -33.32
CA THR A 1003 11.02 46.88 -32.93
C THR A 1003 11.67 47.40 -31.60
N PRO A 1004 12.51 46.64 -30.83
CA PRO A 1004 12.94 47.02 -29.47
C PRO A 1004 14.28 47.79 -29.38
N TRP A 1005 14.63 48.34 -28.19
CA TRP A 1005 16.00 48.52 -27.61
C TRP A 1005 15.93 48.97 -26.11
N ASP A 1006 17.10 49.14 -25.48
CA ASP A 1006 17.39 49.03 -24.03
C ASP A 1006 17.35 50.30 -23.11
N VAL A 1007 17.25 50.04 -21.79
CA VAL A 1007 17.98 50.67 -20.64
C VAL A 1007 17.63 52.07 -20.05
N SER A 1008 17.61 52.11 -18.70
CA SER A 1008 17.80 53.22 -17.73
C SER A 1008 16.78 54.37 -17.51
N ALA A 1009 16.02 54.20 -16.42
CA ALA A 1009 16.03 55.02 -15.19
C ALA A 1009 15.65 56.53 -15.14
N ALA A 1010 14.75 56.80 -14.17
CA ALA A 1010 14.60 57.99 -13.31
C ALA A 1010 13.93 59.29 -13.85
N ILE A 1011 12.92 59.75 -13.08
CA ILE A 1011 12.72 61.15 -12.68
C ILE A 1011 11.93 61.17 -11.33
N LEU A 1012 11.98 62.29 -10.59
CA LEU A 1012 11.69 62.39 -9.15
C LEU A 1012 10.87 63.66 -8.79
N LYS A 1013 10.45 63.74 -7.52
CA LYS A 1013 9.80 64.86 -6.77
C LYS A 1013 8.26 64.85 -6.79
N GLY A 1014 7.57 65.24 -5.71
CA GLY A 1014 8.01 65.67 -4.36
C GLY A 1014 6.79 65.82 -3.43
N ALA A 1015 6.82 66.46 -2.25
CA ALA A 1015 7.90 67.01 -1.41
C ALA A 1015 7.34 67.28 0.02
N GLY A 1016 8.19 67.41 1.04
CA GLY A 1016 7.80 67.83 2.40
C GLY A 1016 8.87 67.54 3.46
N ALA A 1017 9.20 68.49 4.34
CA ALA A 1017 10.30 68.37 5.30
C ALA A 1017 10.19 69.35 6.48
N MET A 1018 10.70 68.97 7.67
CA MET A 1018 11.41 69.85 8.63
C MET A 1018 11.96 69.08 9.86
N ASN A 1019 13.23 69.37 10.21
CA ASN A 1019 13.78 69.78 11.53
C ASN A 1019 13.19 69.23 12.87
N SER A 1020 13.96 68.99 13.96
CA SER A 1020 15.43 69.08 14.20
C SER A 1020 15.86 68.63 15.62
N ALA A 1021 17.14 68.20 15.75
CA ALA A 1021 18.04 68.31 16.93
C ALA A 1021 17.80 67.49 18.24
N GLY A 1022 18.89 66.95 18.82
CA GLY A 1022 18.91 66.30 20.15
C GLY A 1022 20.27 65.68 20.57
N GLN A 1023 20.91 66.28 21.59
CA GLN A 1023 22.14 65.90 22.34
C GLN A 1023 22.13 64.51 23.02
N ARG A 1024 23.20 63.92 23.63
CA ARG A 1024 24.70 63.93 23.53
C ARG A 1024 25.26 62.92 24.58
N GLY A 1025 26.49 62.40 24.40
CA GLY A 1025 27.29 61.69 25.44
C GLY A 1025 27.43 60.18 25.21
N SER A 1026 28.61 59.54 25.06
CA SER A 1026 29.86 59.50 25.86
C SER A 1026 29.69 58.76 27.19
N THR A 1027 30.36 57.62 27.44
CA THR A 1027 31.83 57.56 27.69
C THR A 1027 32.57 56.37 27.06
N GLN A 1028 33.91 56.46 27.02
CA GLN A 1028 34.85 55.36 26.70
C GLN A 1028 35.45 54.76 27.99
N LYS A 1029 35.90 53.50 27.93
CA LYS A 1029 37.22 52.94 28.39
C LYS A 1029 37.12 51.40 28.51
N THR A 1030 37.75 50.62 27.63
CA THR A 1030 39.14 50.12 27.64
C THR A 1030 39.53 49.19 28.80
N TRP A 1031 39.61 47.89 28.47
CA TRP A 1031 40.77 46.98 28.62
C TRP A 1031 41.50 46.80 29.97
N GLN A 1032 41.93 45.54 30.18
CA GLN A 1032 42.94 45.04 31.15
C GLN A 1032 42.47 45.03 32.63
N THR A 1033 42.80 44.03 33.47
CA THR A 1033 43.68 42.83 33.31
C THR A 1033 43.42 41.80 34.43
N TYR A 1034 43.92 40.55 34.23
CA TYR A 1034 44.40 39.61 35.28
C TYR A 1034 43.36 39.02 36.28
N GLU A 1035 43.48 37.79 36.80
CA GLU A 1035 44.32 36.61 36.44
C GLU A 1035 43.66 35.31 36.97
N LEU A 1036 44.18 34.15 36.55
CA LEU A 1036 43.99 32.77 37.03
C LEU A 1036 43.12 32.51 38.29
N SER A 1037 42.08 31.68 38.13
CA SER A 1037 41.82 30.55 39.05
C SER A 1037 40.95 29.47 38.39
N ASP A 1038 41.24 28.23 38.76
CA ASP A 1038 40.81 26.95 38.20
C ASP A 1038 39.30 26.61 38.26
N SER A 1039 38.96 25.49 37.60
CA SER A 1039 37.81 24.56 37.75
C SER A 1039 36.79 24.81 38.89
N GLU A 1040 35.50 24.55 38.72
CA GLU A 1040 34.89 23.39 38.00
C GLU A 1040 33.81 23.73 36.96
#